data_AF-G0IXT2-F1
#
_entry.id   AF-G0IXT2-F1
#
_cell.length_a   1.000
_cell.length_b   1.000
_cell.length_c   1.000
_cell.angle_alpha   90.00
_cell.angle_beta   90.00
_cell.angle_gamma   90.00
#
_symmetry.space_group_name_H-M   'P 1'
#
loop_
_entity.id
_entity.type
_entity.pdbx_description
1 polymer ?
#
loop_
_entity_poly.entity_id
_entity_poly.type
_entity_poly.pdbx_seq_one_letter_code
_entity_poly.pdbx_strand_id
1 'polypeptide(L)'
;MIGQILGSARLIIQILLVVAVVVLVYMWNPMNLFGGKATLKPTANMVSEIREIGEMITAEYYGEVLTSIDEVQIDFQQGPEINLQAEATFDKIQEEIDNLRDFHKLEVDQRLEIGDPDNKLKRRARTKTLVNKVGKSNILEKLNYLGDWENTSRMLFFNEVLSFIYLKQNEKEDVITEPLRENRLRKTLEKWFMDDSNTQWSTEAFTIDYFSSKLSDLPRGEAKKKLAMIGRGTVKAGFDFNDLQSHMYFLNEEVGELHIFGLAPKILNADINPWFIPEKGIPGFDLLTYNGKVNFKDSKKVKIYAIQKLKTNARTAGIIEQAELNGGQTISRLVNLLTEVEVKKVIFHHDEIIDLTKEIQEDHYISYEEAALFERTLEEELQKIDSLNEAQEDRYNNRQLAENKLSTMVQMLKQLQTNEFEDQNLNYNHFATFWYQISEDGLIDEKEWLMINKKGRDMLKDRTAALWTGMDTLLLQSQWNVGLYQLLSDSIAIGEYQPKTINWSEWEKRDLSIPVKNIALNLTDSIVSFDQFHHNKEFRDSLLHLISLEKYKPKEWENWISEKETIVLFGEKDSVTSLANDSSRFWLIDKREPNHIMQVNIPLEKLTFSSLLDIQYNLEIGNHIVFKSSDNLLEDIKQSKSSQASGLTESQLNNLEKHLIKLYTQHKAYHNRDFLTKANQWLSEKMESKSAIFEKFK
;
A
#
# COMPACT_ATOMS: atom_id res chain seq x y z
N MET A 1 7.73 -72.13 -44.49
CA MET A 1 7.28 -70.85 -43.89
C MET A 1 7.14 -70.91 -42.37
N ILE A 2 6.50 -71.93 -41.77
CA ILE A 2 6.38 -72.04 -40.30
C ILE A 2 7.74 -72.17 -39.57
N GLY A 3 8.73 -72.84 -40.18
CA GLY A 3 10.08 -72.96 -39.61
C GLY A 3 10.90 -71.66 -39.58
N GLN A 4 10.64 -70.69 -40.48
CA GLN A 4 11.30 -69.38 -40.44
C GLN A 4 10.71 -68.47 -39.35
N ILE A 5 9.41 -68.59 -39.07
CA ILE A 5 8.76 -67.83 -38.00
C ILE A 5 9.24 -68.30 -36.62
N LEU A 6 9.47 -69.61 -36.45
CA LEU A 6 10.05 -70.17 -35.21
C LEU A 6 11.52 -69.77 -34.99
N GLY A 7 12.29 -69.56 -36.05
CA GLY A 7 13.67 -69.03 -35.96
C GLY A 7 13.71 -67.57 -35.49
N SER A 8 12.77 -66.74 -35.97
CA SER A 8 12.65 -65.32 -35.62
C SER A 8 12.09 -65.10 -34.21
N ALA A 9 11.29 -66.03 -33.69
CA ALA A 9 10.68 -65.91 -32.36
C ALA A 9 11.72 -65.77 -31.24
N ARG A 10 12.85 -66.48 -31.35
CA ARG A 10 13.95 -66.37 -30.37
C ARG A 10 14.57 -64.97 -30.36
N LEU A 11 14.71 -64.36 -31.54
CA LEU A 11 15.27 -63.02 -31.70
C LEU A 11 14.31 -61.95 -31.18
N ILE A 12 13.01 -62.09 -31.45
CA ILE A 12 11.96 -61.20 -30.94
C ILE A 12 11.89 -61.24 -29.41
N ILE A 13 11.96 -62.43 -28.80
CA ILE A 13 11.96 -62.60 -27.33
C ILE A 13 13.23 -61.97 -26.72
N GLN A 14 14.39 -62.13 -27.35
CA GLN A 14 15.62 -61.50 -26.87
C GLN A 14 15.55 -59.97 -26.93
N ILE A 15 14.99 -59.40 -28.00
CA ILE A 15 14.77 -57.95 -28.12
C ILE A 15 13.80 -57.48 -27.03
N LEU A 16 12.67 -58.17 -26.85
CA LEU A 16 11.70 -57.83 -25.80
C LEU A 16 12.32 -57.89 -24.39
N LEU A 17 13.18 -58.87 -24.13
CA LEU A 17 13.85 -59.02 -22.85
C LEU A 17 14.88 -57.91 -22.60
N VAL A 18 15.65 -57.52 -23.62
CA VAL A 18 16.57 -56.37 -23.52
C VAL A 18 15.80 -55.08 -23.29
N VAL A 19 14.69 -54.85 -24.02
CA VAL A 19 13.82 -53.68 -23.81
C VAL A 19 13.24 -53.69 -22.40
N ALA A 20 12.77 -54.83 -21.91
CA ALA A 20 12.24 -54.96 -20.54
C ALA A 20 13.31 -54.67 -19.48
N VAL A 21 14.56 -55.11 -19.68
CA VAL A 21 15.67 -54.80 -18.77
C VAL A 21 16.04 -53.32 -18.82
N VAL A 22 16.07 -52.70 -20.00
CA VAL A 22 16.32 -51.26 -20.13
C VAL A 22 15.22 -50.44 -19.44
N VAL A 23 13.95 -50.82 -19.62
CA VAL A 23 12.81 -50.18 -18.92
C VAL A 23 12.89 -50.41 -17.42
N LEU A 24 13.24 -51.62 -16.96
CA LEU A 24 13.43 -51.91 -15.53
C LEU A 24 14.57 -51.11 -14.93
N VAL A 25 15.71 -50.97 -15.62
CA VAL A 25 16.85 -50.17 -15.14
C VAL A 25 16.49 -48.68 -15.12
N TYR A 26 15.72 -48.20 -16.11
CA TYR A 26 15.23 -46.82 -16.16
C TYR A 26 14.21 -46.54 -15.04
N MET A 27 13.29 -47.47 -14.76
CA MET A 27 12.32 -47.38 -13.65
C MET A 27 12.98 -47.52 -12.28
N TRP A 28 13.99 -48.39 -12.15
CA TRP A 28 14.66 -48.66 -10.87
C TRP A 28 15.67 -47.56 -10.50
N ASN A 29 16.28 -46.90 -11.49
CA ASN A 29 17.26 -45.80 -11.35
C ASN A 29 18.15 -45.89 -10.09
N PRO A 30 18.85 -47.02 -9.86
CA PRO A 30 19.47 -47.35 -8.56
C PRO A 30 20.65 -46.45 -8.17
N MET A 31 21.05 -45.50 -9.04
CA MET A 31 22.17 -44.58 -8.79
C MET A 31 21.90 -43.12 -9.20
N ASN A 32 20.66 -42.72 -9.51
CA ASN A 32 20.34 -41.36 -9.98
C ASN A 32 21.22 -40.87 -11.16
N LEU A 33 21.73 -41.81 -11.98
CA LEU A 33 22.73 -41.55 -13.02
C LEU A 33 22.13 -40.91 -14.28
N PHE A 34 20.81 -40.99 -14.44
CA PHE A 34 20.07 -40.40 -15.55
C PHE A 34 19.14 -39.30 -15.02
N GLY A 35 19.64 -38.05 -15.06
CA GLY A 35 18.83 -36.84 -14.85
C GLY A 35 18.16 -36.75 -13.48
N GLY A 36 18.96 -36.56 -12.42
CA GLY A 36 18.40 -36.17 -11.12
C GLY A 36 17.64 -34.85 -11.25
N LYS A 37 16.31 -34.89 -11.17
CA LYS A 37 15.48 -33.68 -11.01
C LYS A 37 16.01 -32.89 -9.81
N ALA A 38 15.97 -31.56 -9.87
CA ALA A 38 16.27 -30.72 -8.71
C ALA A 38 15.41 -31.20 -7.53
N THR A 39 16.04 -31.77 -6.51
CA THR A 39 15.34 -32.31 -5.33
C THR A 39 15.45 -31.29 -4.21
N LEU A 40 14.31 -30.86 -3.68
CA LEU A 40 14.27 -30.27 -2.35
C LEU A 40 14.79 -31.33 -1.38
N LYS A 41 15.95 -31.07 -0.76
CA LYS A 41 16.42 -31.93 0.32
C LYS A 41 15.75 -31.43 1.60
N PRO A 42 14.90 -32.24 2.26
CA PRO A 42 14.55 -31.94 3.64
C PRO A 42 15.86 -31.93 4.43
N THR A 43 16.14 -30.86 5.16
CA THR A 43 17.25 -30.76 6.12
C THR A 43 16.92 -31.66 7.30
N ALA A 44 16.99 -32.98 7.07
CA ALA A 44 16.55 -34.01 8.00
C ALA A 44 17.40 -34.08 9.28
N ASN A 45 18.54 -33.37 9.33
CA ASN A 45 19.34 -33.21 10.52
C ASN A 45 20.00 -31.82 10.52
N MET A 46 19.87 -31.13 11.66
CA MET A 46 20.52 -29.87 12.00
C MET A 46 20.01 -28.64 11.25
N VAL A 47 19.37 -27.75 12.01
CA VAL A 47 19.64 -26.31 11.99
C VAL A 47 21.12 -26.11 11.61
N SER A 48 21.41 -25.81 10.34
CA SER A 48 22.80 -25.88 9.83
C SER A 48 23.65 -24.73 10.39
N GLU A 49 23.01 -23.61 10.74
CA GLU A 49 23.60 -22.44 11.39
C GLU A 49 22.46 -21.61 12.02
N ILE A 50 22.43 -21.46 13.34
CA ILE A 50 21.89 -20.23 13.96
C ILE A 50 23.05 -19.27 13.91
N ARG A 51 23.13 -18.49 12.83
CA ARG A 51 24.09 -17.40 12.77
C ARG A 51 23.65 -16.39 13.84
N GLU A 52 24.47 -16.23 14.88
CA GLU A 52 24.34 -15.27 15.99
C GLU A 52 23.02 -14.49 15.99
N ILE A 53 21.97 -15.13 16.55
CA ILE A 53 20.66 -14.55 16.93
C ILE A 53 20.07 -13.61 15.85
N GLY A 54 19.49 -14.19 14.78
CA GLY A 54 18.70 -13.39 13.84
C GLY A 54 18.00 -14.23 12.78
N GLU A 55 18.67 -15.21 12.17
CA GLU A 55 18.09 -15.97 11.05
C GLU A 55 18.08 -17.49 11.32
N MET A 56 17.01 -18.17 10.91
CA MET A 56 16.88 -19.63 10.95
C MET A 56 16.59 -20.18 9.56
N ILE A 57 17.60 -20.80 8.95
CA ILE A 57 17.48 -21.48 7.66
C ILE A 57 16.79 -22.83 7.85
N THR A 58 15.66 -23.03 7.18
CA THR A 58 14.82 -24.22 7.33
C THR A 58 14.64 -25.00 6.02
N ALA A 59 14.91 -24.37 4.88
CA ALA A 59 14.92 -25.04 3.59
C ALA A 59 16.11 -24.60 2.74
N GLU A 60 16.69 -25.56 2.03
CA GLU A 60 17.74 -25.31 1.05
C GLU A 60 17.35 -25.92 -0.30
N TYR A 61 17.36 -25.12 -1.34
CA TYR A 61 17.17 -25.52 -2.72
C TYR A 61 18.51 -25.52 -3.45
N TYR A 62 18.86 -26.67 -4.04
CA TYR A 62 20.04 -26.82 -4.88
C TYR A 62 19.59 -26.88 -6.34
N GLY A 63 20.04 -25.92 -7.14
CA GLY A 63 19.62 -25.81 -8.54
C GLY A 63 20.77 -25.49 -9.47
N GLU A 64 20.57 -25.85 -10.73
CA GLU A 64 21.41 -25.45 -11.86
C GLU A 64 20.59 -24.57 -12.78
N VAL A 65 21.16 -23.44 -13.17
CA VAL A 65 20.54 -22.48 -14.09
C VAL A 65 21.49 -22.18 -15.23
N LEU A 66 20.97 -22.20 -16.46
CA LEU A 66 21.69 -21.69 -17.62
C LEU A 66 21.23 -20.25 -17.88
N THR A 67 22.18 -19.33 -18.02
CA THR A 67 21.91 -17.93 -18.34
C THR A 67 22.89 -17.43 -19.38
N SER A 68 22.38 -16.70 -20.37
CA SER A 68 23.18 -16.03 -21.38
C SER A 68 23.16 -14.50 -21.21
N ILE A 69 24.17 -13.81 -21.75
CA ILE A 69 24.18 -12.34 -21.81
C ILE A 69 23.03 -11.78 -22.64
N ASP A 70 22.60 -12.53 -23.67
CA ASP A 70 21.46 -12.18 -24.50
C ASP A 70 20.19 -12.14 -23.62
N GLU A 71 19.95 -13.16 -22.77
CA GLU A 71 18.83 -13.18 -21.79
C GLU A 71 18.87 -11.98 -20.83
N VAL A 72 20.07 -11.60 -20.36
CA VAL A 72 20.24 -10.50 -19.41
C VAL A 72 19.99 -9.14 -20.07
N GLN A 73 20.35 -8.97 -21.33
CA GLN A 73 20.17 -7.70 -22.04
C GLN A 73 18.71 -7.41 -22.37
N ILE A 74 17.88 -8.44 -22.47
CA ILE A 74 16.46 -8.31 -22.81
C ILE A 74 15.53 -8.60 -21.63
N ASP A 75 16.08 -8.85 -20.44
CA ASP A 75 15.36 -9.24 -19.23
C ASP A 75 14.28 -10.31 -19.47
N PHE A 76 14.70 -11.48 -19.96
CA PHE A 76 13.81 -12.59 -20.33
C PHE A 76 12.87 -13.08 -19.20
N GLN A 77 13.11 -12.71 -17.94
CA GLN A 77 12.27 -13.07 -16.79
C GLN A 77 10.92 -12.36 -16.81
N GLN A 78 10.81 -11.23 -17.51
CA GLN A 78 9.55 -10.51 -17.73
C GLN A 78 8.65 -11.21 -18.76
N GLY A 79 9.11 -12.28 -19.42
CA GLY A 79 8.35 -12.99 -20.45
C GLY A 79 6.90 -13.34 -20.06
N PRO A 80 6.62 -13.89 -18.86
CA PRO A 80 5.25 -14.17 -18.42
C PRO A 80 4.38 -12.92 -18.26
N GLU A 81 4.94 -11.82 -17.78
CA GLU A 81 4.22 -10.55 -17.63
C GLU A 81 3.93 -9.93 -19.01
N ILE A 82 4.94 -9.93 -19.88
CA ILE A 82 4.81 -9.50 -21.29
C ILE A 82 3.74 -10.32 -22.00
N ASN A 83 3.72 -11.64 -21.78
CA ASN A 83 2.67 -12.52 -22.33
C ASN A 83 1.28 -12.05 -21.91
N LEU A 84 1.05 -11.85 -20.61
CA LEU A 84 -0.25 -11.45 -20.07
C LEU A 84 -0.68 -10.06 -20.57
N GLN A 85 0.24 -9.09 -20.57
CA GLN A 85 -0.05 -7.72 -21.02
C GLN A 85 -0.30 -7.65 -22.53
N ALA A 86 0.47 -8.41 -23.32
CA ALA A 86 0.30 -8.47 -24.77
C ALA A 86 -0.98 -9.21 -25.15
N GLU A 87 -1.33 -10.29 -24.45
CA GLU A 87 -2.61 -11.01 -24.61
C GLU A 87 -3.80 -10.11 -24.27
N ALA A 88 -3.77 -9.42 -23.13
CA ALA A 88 -4.81 -8.46 -22.76
C ALA A 88 -4.98 -7.34 -23.82
N THR A 89 -3.87 -6.85 -24.38
CA THR A 89 -3.89 -5.83 -25.44
C THR A 89 -4.42 -6.39 -26.75
N PHE A 90 -4.04 -7.61 -27.11
CA PHE A 90 -4.57 -8.32 -28.27
C PHE A 90 -6.08 -8.52 -28.15
N ASP A 91 -6.55 -9.05 -27.02
CA ASP A 91 -7.96 -9.29 -26.74
C ASP A 91 -8.77 -8.00 -26.82
N LYS A 92 -8.24 -6.89 -26.28
CA LYS A 92 -8.90 -5.59 -26.37
C LYS A 92 -9.00 -5.09 -27.81
N ILE A 93 -7.95 -5.22 -28.62
CA ILE A 93 -8.00 -4.86 -30.05
C ILE A 93 -9.02 -5.74 -30.80
N GLN A 94 -9.05 -7.05 -30.49
CA GLN A 94 -9.98 -8.00 -31.08
C GLN A 94 -11.43 -7.63 -30.74
N GLU A 95 -11.71 -7.29 -29.47
CA GLU A 95 -13.02 -6.82 -29.00
C GLU A 95 -13.49 -5.59 -29.79
N GLU A 96 -12.63 -4.58 -29.97
CA GLU A 96 -12.97 -3.37 -30.74
C GLU A 96 -13.24 -3.68 -32.22
N ILE A 97 -12.50 -4.63 -32.80
CA ILE A 97 -12.72 -5.07 -34.20
C ILE A 97 -14.04 -5.84 -34.32
N ASP A 98 -14.38 -6.70 -33.35
CA ASP A 98 -15.62 -7.47 -33.35
C ASP A 98 -16.83 -6.56 -33.12
N ASN A 99 -16.73 -5.59 -32.23
CA ASN A 99 -17.72 -4.52 -32.06
C ASN A 99 -17.96 -3.77 -33.38
N LEU A 100 -16.89 -3.43 -34.11
CA LEU A 100 -16.98 -2.82 -35.43
C LEU A 100 -17.65 -3.75 -36.45
N ARG A 101 -17.35 -5.06 -36.44
CA ARG A 101 -17.98 -6.06 -37.33
C ARG A 101 -19.47 -6.17 -37.06
N ASP A 102 -19.85 -6.31 -35.79
CA ASP A 102 -21.24 -6.46 -35.38
C ASP A 102 -22.04 -5.20 -35.70
N PHE A 103 -21.48 -4.02 -35.44
CA PHE A 103 -22.08 -2.77 -35.89
C PHE A 103 -22.29 -2.75 -37.41
N HIS A 104 -21.34 -3.28 -38.19
CA HIS A 104 -21.42 -3.34 -39.65
C HIS A 104 -22.29 -4.46 -40.22
N LYS A 105 -22.73 -5.43 -39.41
CA LYS A 105 -23.77 -6.41 -39.78
C LYS A 105 -25.17 -5.77 -39.80
N LEU A 106 -25.37 -4.64 -39.12
CA LEU A 106 -26.63 -3.91 -39.10
C LEU A 106 -26.92 -3.22 -40.44
N GLU A 107 -28.21 -3.09 -40.76
CA GLU A 107 -28.67 -2.34 -41.92
C GLU A 107 -28.27 -0.87 -41.82
N VAL A 108 -28.14 -0.18 -42.96
CA VAL A 108 -27.65 1.21 -43.00
C VAL A 108 -28.53 2.13 -42.15
N ASP A 109 -29.85 1.97 -42.20
CA ASP A 109 -30.78 2.81 -41.45
C ASP A 109 -30.63 2.62 -39.93
N GLN A 110 -30.43 1.37 -39.49
CA GLN A 110 -30.17 1.04 -38.08
C GLN A 110 -28.85 1.62 -37.59
N ARG A 111 -27.79 1.56 -38.41
CA ARG A 111 -26.49 2.19 -38.10
C ARG A 111 -26.60 3.70 -37.97
N LEU A 112 -27.43 4.33 -38.79
CA LEU A 112 -27.64 5.78 -38.73
C LEU A 112 -28.43 6.19 -37.49
N GLU A 113 -29.42 5.39 -37.09
CA GLU A 113 -30.23 5.61 -35.88
C GLU A 113 -29.40 5.43 -34.60
N ILE A 114 -28.60 4.35 -34.51
CA ILE A 114 -27.77 4.08 -33.33
C ILE A 114 -26.54 5.01 -33.30
N GLY A 115 -25.88 5.17 -34.45
CA GLY A 115 -24.60 5.85 -34.53
C GLY A 115 -24.70 7.37 -34.49
N ASP A 116 -25.74 7.99 -35.05
CA ASP A 116 -25.88 9.45 -35.10
C ASP A 116 -27.37 9.86 -35.03
N PRO A 117 -28.06 9.56 -33.90
CA PRO A 117 -29.50 9.79 -33.75
C PRO A 117 -29.89 11.26 -33.97
N ASP A 118 -29.02 12.17 -33.55
CA ASP A 118 -29.23 13.62 -33.57
C ASP A 118 -28.75 14.28 -34.88
N ASN A 119 -28.24 13.51 -35.86
CA ASN A 119 -27.61 14.04 -37.09
C ASN A 119 -26.49 15.07 -36.84
N LYS A 120 -25.70 14.91 -35.77
CA LYS A 120 -24.61 15.83 -35.38
C LYS A 120 -23.44 15.73 -36.36
N LEU A 121 -23.24 14.59 -37.02
CA LEU A 121 -22.15 14.43 -37.96
C LEU A 121 -22.43 15.17 -39.28
N LYS A 122 -21.42 15.92 -39.75
CA LYS A 122 -21.43 16.49 -41.10
C LYS A 122 -21.67 15.38 -42.13
N ARG A 123 -22.51 15.63 -43.14
CA ARG A 123 -22.92 14.64 -44.17
C ARG A 123 -21.77 13.77 -44.70
N ARG A 124 -20.60 14.37 -44.97
CA ARG A 124 -19.40 13.66 -45.45
C ARG A 124 -18.80 12.72 -44.39
N ALA A 125 -18.70 13.17 -43.15
CA ALA A 125 -18.20 12.37 -42.03
C ALA A 125 -19.16 11.21 -41.75
N ARG A 126 -20.46 11.49 -41.64
CA ARG A 126 -21.54 10.50 -41.48
C ARG A 126 -21.50 9.41 -42.54
N THR A 127 -21.37 9.81 -43.81
CA THR A 127 -21.26 8.85 -44.93
C THR A 127 -19.99 7.99 -44.78
N LYS A 128 -18.87 8.58 -44.37
CA LYS A 128 -17.59 7.88 -44.23
C LYS A 128 -17.57 6.90 -43.04
N THR A 129 -18.12 7.29 -41.89
CA THR A 129 -18.10 6.52 -40.63
C THR A 129 -19.25 5.53 -40.52
N LEU A 130 -20.47 5.87 -40.91
CA LEU A 130 -21.63 5.01 -40.68
C LEU A 130 -22.07 4.23 -41.92
N VAL A 131 -22.06 4.85 -43.09
CA VAL A 131 -22.67 4.28 -44.31
C VAL A 131 -21.68 3.42 -45.09
N ASN A 132 -20.53 4.00 -45.46
CA ASN A 132 -19.54 3.34 -46.31
C ASN A 132 -19.05 2.03 -45.68
N LYS A 133 -18.78 1.03 -46.53
CA LYS A 133 -18.13 -0.22 -46.14
C LYS A 133 -16.80 0.06 -45.43
N VAL A 134 -16.42 -0.80 -44.49
CA VAL A 134 -15.12 -0.74 -43.81
C VAL A 134 -14.02 -0.99 -44.84
N GLY A 135 -13.01 -0.13 -44.85
CA GLY A 135 -11.81 -0.31 -45.63
C GLY A 135 -10.65 0.54 -45.13
N LYS A 136 -9.48 0.44 -45.77
CA LYS A 136 -8.25 1.11 -45.30
C LYS A 136 -8.41 2.60 -45.02
N SER A 137 -9.21 3.31 -45.81
CA SER A 137 -9.33 4.78 -45.73
C SER A 137 -10.28 5.26 -44.62
N ASN A 138 -11.04 4.38 -43.99
CA ASN A 138 -12.03 4.75 -42.97
C ASN A 138 -12.03 3.87 -41.71
N ILE A 139 -11.25 2.79 -41.63
CA ILE A 139 -11.28 1.88 -40.49
C ILE A 139 -10.89 2.54 -39.15
N LEU A 140 -9.81 3.31 -39.12
CA LEU A 140 -9.40 4.02 -37.90
C LEU A 140 -10.45 5.06 -37.48
N GLU A 141 -11.03 5.79 -38.43
CA GLU A 141 -12.09 6.75 -38.12
C GLU A 141 -13.35 6.07 -37.59
N LYS A 142 -13.61 4.82 -37.98
CA LYS A 142 -14.73 4.03 -37.47
C LYS A 142 -14.46 3.46 -36.08
N LEU A 143 -13.25 2.94 -35.84
CA LEU A 143 -12.83 2.44 -34.52
C LEU A 143 -12.84 3.57 -33.47
N ASN A 144 -12.27 4.73 -33.80
CA ASN A 144 -12.32 5.91 -32.92
C ASN A 144 -13.74 6.46 -32.70
N TYR A 145 -14.70 6.10 -33.56
CA TYR A 145 -16.07 6.59 -33.45
C TYR A 145 -16.95 5.66 -32.60
N LEU A 146 -16.79 4.34 -32.78
CA LEU A 146 -17.69 3.35 -32.19
C LEU A 146 -17.21 2.83 -30.83
N GLY A 147 -15.92 2.96 -30.54
CA GLY A 147 -15.34 2.40 -29.34
C GLY A 147 -14.19 3.23 -28.80
N ASP A 148 -13.52 2.67 -27.81
CA ASP A 148 -12.50 3.36 -27.04
C ASP A 148 -11.10 3.14 -27.63
N TRP A 149 -11.00 3.36 -28.94
CA TRP A 149 -9.78 3.12 -29.70
C TRP A 149 -8.62 4.00 -29.21
N GLU A 150 -8.92 5.21 -28.73
CA GLU A 150 -7.91 6.10 -28.17
C GLU A 150 -7.26 5.48 -26.93
N ASN A 151 -8.04 4.95 -25.99
CA ASN A 151 -7.49 4.27 -24.82
C ASN A 151 -6.82 2.94 -25.20
N THR A 152 -7.41 2.18 -26.13
CA THR A 152 -6.80 0.93 -26.63
C THR A 152 -5.42 1.20 -27.24
N SER A 153 -5.27 2.29 -27.99
CA SER A 153 -3.99 2.69 -28.61
C SER A 153 -2.91 3.13 -27.60
N ARG A 154 -3.31 3.38 -26.35
CA ARG A 154 -2.41 3.75 -25.24
C ARG A 154 -2.01 2.55 -24.38
N MET A 155 -2.57 1.36 -24.62
CA MET A 155 -2.19 0.14 -23.90
C MET A 155 -0.73 -0.25 -24.15
N LEU A 156 -0.13 -0.94 -23.17
CA LEU A 156 1.23 -1.49 -23.28
C LEU A 156 1.30 -2.50 -24.45
N PHE A 157 2.41 -2.51 -25.17
CA PHE A 157 2.63 -3.39 -26.34
C PHE A 157 1.68 -3.20 -27.52
N PHE A 158 0.82 -2.17 -27.56
CA PHE A 158 -0.11 -1.95 -28.67
C PHE A 158 0.60 -1.94 -30.05
N ASN A 159 1.71 -1.22 -30.16
CA ASN A 159 2.47 -1.12 -31.42
C ASN A 159 3.13 -2.43 -31.80
N GLU A 160 3.67 -3.16 -30.82
CA GLU A 160 4.35 -4.44 -30.97
C GLU A 160 3.37 -5.53 -31.39
N VAL A 161 2.21 -5.61 -30.74
CA VAL A 161 1.12 -6.54 -31.09
C VAL A 161 0.65 -6.28 -32.53
N LEU A 162 0.39 -5.02 -32.90
CA LEU A 162 -0.03 -4.69 -34.26
C LEU A 162 1.05 -5.01 -35.30
N SER A 163 2.31 -4.75 -34.97
CA SER A 163 3.44 -5.07 -35.85
C SER A 163 3.59 -6.59 -36.01
N PHE A 164 3.44 -7.36 -34.94
CA PHE A 164 3.43 -8.82 -34.97
C PHE A 164 2.29 -9.36 -35.85
N ILE A 165 1.06 -8.89 -35.66
CA ILE A 165 -0.08 -9.28 -36.49
C ILE A 165 0.17 -8.92 -37.95
N TYR A 166 0.70 -7.73 -38.24
CA TYR A 166 1.08 -7.35 -39.60
C TYR A 166 2.08 -8.32 -40.23
N LEU A 167 3.09 -8.77 -39.48
CA LEU A 167 4.10 -9.72 -39.97
C LEU A 167 3.50 -11.08 -40.28
N LYS A 168 2.70 -11.64 -39.35
CA LYS A 168 2.02 -12.93 -39.55
C LYS A 168 1.03 -12.88 -40.72
N GLN A 169 0.29 -11.78 -40.86
CA GLN A 169 -0.61 -11.58 -41.98
C GLN A 169 0.08 -11.52 -43.35
N ASN A 170 1.34 -11.12 -43.43
CA ASN A 170 2.06 -10.99 -44.71
C ASN A 170 3.08 -12.12 -44.92
N GLU A 171 3.07 -13.16 -44.08
CA GLU A 171 4.01 -14.29 -44.13
C GLU A 171 5.49 -13.83 -44.20
N LYS A 172 5.80 -12.77 -43.46
CA LYS A 172 7.16 -12.23 -43.40
C LYS A 172 7.85 -12.72 -42.15
N GLU A 173 9.07 -13.22 -42.30
CA GLU A 173 10.01 -13.52 -41.20
C GLU A 173 10.72 -12.26 -40.68
N ASP A 174 10.20 -11.07 -40.98
CA ASP A 174 10.77 -9.82 -40.51
C ASP A 174 10.56 -9.67 -39.00
N VAL A 175 11.45 -8.92 -38.36
CA VAL A 175 11.45 -8.64 -36.93
C VAL A 175 10.33 -7.64 -36.57
N ILE A 176 9.78 -7.69 -35.35
CA ILE A 176 8.85 -6.68 -34.83
C ILE A 176 9.57 -5.33 -34.79
N THR A 177 9.42 -4.52 -35.84
CA THR A 177 10.07 -3.20 -35.94
C THR A 177 9.26 -2.08 -35.29
N GLU A 178 9.81 -0.87 -35.32
CA GLU A 178 9.16 0.42 -35.06
C GLU A 178 7.64 0.48 -35.37
N PRO A 179 6.89 1.36 -34.67
CA PRO A 179 5.44 1.51 -34.83
C PRO A 179 5.02 1.56 -36.30
N LEU A 180 3.98 0.78 -36.63
CA LEU A 180 3.46 0.72 -37.99
C LEU A 180 3.06 2.13 -38.46
N ARG A 181 3.61 2.55 -39.59
CA ARG A 181 3.09 3.74 -40.30
C ARG A 181 1.59 3.59 -40.50
N GLU A 182 0.85 4.69 -40.38
CA GLU A 182 -0.62 4.70 -40.40
C GLU A 182 -1.22 3.92 -41.58
N ASN A 183 -0.64 4.01 -42.78
CA ASN A 183 -1.08 3.26 -43.96
C ASN A 183 -0.95 1.73 -43.79
N ARG A 184 0.09 1.25 -43.12
CA ARG A 184 0.28 -0.18 -42.82
C ARG A 184 -0.69 -0.60 -41.73
N LEU A 185 -0.80 0.17 -40.65
CA LEU A 185 -1.76 -0.04 -39.57
C LEU A 185 -3.19 -0.21 -40.10
N ARG A 186 -3.65 0.75 -40.91
CA ARG A 186 -4.97 0.72 -41.56
C ARG A 186 -5.18 -0.55 -42.40
N LYS A 187 -4.15 -1.01 -43.11
CA LYS A 187 -4.21 -2.23 -43.92
C LYS A 187 -4.25 -3.49 -43.05
N THR A 188 -3.48 -3.52 -41.95
CA THR A 188 -3.49 -4.62 -40.97
C THR A 188 -4.86 -4.78 -40.33
N LEU A 189 -5.43 -3.67 -39.86
CA LEU A 189 -6.76 -3.65 -39.24
C LEU A 189 -7.85 -4.01 -40.26
N GLU A 190 -7.75 -3.53 -41.51
CA GLU A 190 -8.72 -3.89 -42.56
C GLU A 190 -8.69 -5.39 -42.85
N LYS A 191 -7.49 -5.98 -42.97
CA LYS A 191 -7.36 -7.41 -43.18
C LYS A 191 -7.87 -8.20 -41.97
N TRP A 192 -7.53 -7.75 -40.76
CA TRP A 192 -8.02 -8.35 -39.52
C TRP A 192 -9.54 -8.30 -39.48
N PHE A 193 -10.16 -7.14 -39.72
CA PHE A 193 -11.61 -6.99 -39.80
C PHE A 193 -12.27 -7.97 -40.79
N MET A 194 -11.64 -8.27 -41.93
CA MET A 194 -12.22 -9.16 -42.95
C MET A 194 -12.06 -10.66 -42.62
N ASP A 195 -11.17 -11.03 -41.70
CA ASP A 195 -10.87 -12.42 -41.34
C ASP A 195 -11.51 -12.77 -39.99
N ASP A 196 -12.64 -13.47 -40.03
CA ASP A 196 -13.47 -13.77 -38.85
C ASP A 196 -12.83 -14.82 -37.91
N SER A 197 -11.76 -15.49 -38.37
CA SER A 197 -10.99 -16.43 -37.57
C SER A 197 -9.55 -15.96 -37.50
N ASN A 198 -9.23 -15.10 -36.54
CA ASN A 198 -7.84 -14.69 -36.35
C ASN A 198 -7.02 -15.80 -35.68
N THR A 199 -6.70 -16.85 -36.43
CA THR A 199 -5.87 -17.98 -35.97
C THR A 199 -4.38 -17.62 -35.89
N GLN A 200 -4.02 -16.34 -36.04
CA GLN A 200 -2.62 -15.91 -36.19
C GLN A 200 -1.99 -15.45 -34.88
N TRP A 201 -2.77 -15.27 -33.81
CA TRP A 201 -2.24 -14.94 -32.49
C TRP A 201 -1.70 -16.18 -31.78
N SER A 202 -0.50 -16.05 -31.24
CA SER A 202 0.11 -17.01 -30.31
C SER A 202 1.02 -16.22 -29.39
N THR A 203 0.66 -16.18 -28.11
CA THR A 203 1.40 -15.42 -27.08
C THR A 203 2.86 -15.88 -27.01
N GLU A 204 3.12 -17.18 -27.13
CA GLU A 204 4.48 -17.73 -27.18
C GLU A 204 5.26 -17.24 -28.40
N ALA A 205 4.64 -17.27 -29.60
CA ALA A 205 5.29 -16.80 -30.82
C ALA A 205 5.53 -15.28 -30.80
N PHE A 206 4.60 -14.50 -30.25
CA PHE A 206 4.76 -13.07 -30.04
C PHE A 206 5.98 -12.78 -29.19
N THR A 207 6.12 -13.46 -28.06
CA THR A 207 7.21 -13.20 -27.10
C THR A 207 8.56 -13.62 -27.65
N ILE A 208 8.64 -14.70 -28.41
CA ILE A 208 9.85 -15.07 -29.16
C ILE A 208 10.23 -13.97 -30.15
N ASP A 209 9.28 -13.51 -30.97
CA ASP A 209 9.52 -12.48 -31.98
C ASP A 209 9.88 -11.12 -31.33
N TYR A 210 9.24 -10.78 -30.20
CA TYR A 210 9.52 -9.58 -29.40
C TYR A 210 10.95 -9.58 -28.86
N PHE A 211 11.37 -10.65 -28.21
CA PHE A 211 12.72 -10.77 -27.69
C PHE A 211 13.77 -10.82 -28.81
N SER A 212 13.46 -11.47 -29.93
CA SER A 212 14.33 -11.46 -31.11
C SER A 212 14.54 -10.03 -31.64
N SER A 213 13.49 -9.20 -31.59
CA SER A 213 13.55 -7.79 -31.98
C SER A 213 14.44 -6.99 -31.06
N LYS A 214 14.22 -7.09 -29.74
CA LYS A 214 15.05 -6.40 -28.76
C LYS A 214 16.53 -6.77 -28.87
N LEU A 215 16.85 -8.04 -29.18
CA LEU A 215 18.21 -8.47 -29.46
C LEU A 215 18.80 -7.84 -30.73
N SER A 216 17.99 -7.66 -31.76
CA SER A 216 18.42 -7.06 -33.03
C SER A 216 18.66 -5.55 -32.94
N ASP A 217 17.94 -4.87 -32.03
CA ASP A 217 18.07 -3.44 -31.76
C ASP A 217 19.33 -3.09 -30.95
N LEU A 218 19.99 -4.09 -30.35
CA LEU A 218 21.20 -3.87 -29.57
C LEU A 218 22.33 -3.29 -30.44
N PRO A 219 23.13 -2.32 -29.91
CA PRO A 219 24.30 -1.81 -30.61
C PRO A 219 25.21 -2.95 -31.09
N ARG A 220 25.79 -2.83 -32.29
CA ARG A 220 26.65 -3.87 -32.89
C ARG A 220 27.77 -4.40 -31.99
N GLY A 221 28.27 -3.58 -31.05
CA GLY A 221 29.28 -3.99 -30.08
C GLY A 221 28.72 -4.91 -28.99
N GLU A 222 27.46 -4.72 -28.61
CA GLU A 222 26.74 -5.51 -27.62
C GLU A 222 26.17 -6.79 -28.22
N ALA A 223 25.54 -6.73 -29.40
CA ALA A 223 25.00 -7.90 -30.09
C ALA A 223 26.06 -8.96 -30.44
N LYS A 224 27.34 -8.56 -30.54
CA LYS A 224 28.48 -9.46 -30.78
C LYS A 224 28.97 -10.18 -29.53
N LYS A 225 28.55 -9.75 -28.34
CA LYS A 225 28.94 -10.41 -27.09
C LYS A 225 28.18 -11.74 -27.01
N LYS A 226 28.90 -12.82 -26.78
CA LYS A 226 28.32 -14.13 -26.48
C LYS A 226 28.97 -14.65 -25.23
N LEU A 227 28.18 -14.67 -24.17
CA LEU A 227 28.55 -15.21 -22.88
C LEU A 227 27.38 -16.06 -22.40
N ALA A 228 27.64 -17.33 -22.14
CA ALA A 228 26.67 -18.22 -21.51
C ALA A 228 27.34 -18.87 -20.30
N MET A 229 26.63 -18.87 -19.18
CA MET A 229 27.08 -19.37 -17.90
C MET A 229 26.07 -20.39 -17.37
N ILE A 230 26.56 -21.55 -16.97
CA ILE A 230 25.84 -22.45 -16.08
C ILE A 230 26.17 -22.00 -14.65
N GLY A 231 25.18 -21.50 -13.92
CA GLY A 231 25.27 -21.24 -12.49
C GLY A 231 24.71 -22.42 -11.69
N ARG A 232 25.51 -23.00 -10.80
CA ARG A 232 25.08 -24.00 -9.82
C ARG A 232 25.15 -23.38 -8.44
N GLY A 233 24.01 -23.30 -7.77
CA GLY A 233 23.91 -22.55 -6.53
C GLY A 233 22.96 -23.15 -5.54
N THR A 234 22.89 -22.47 -4.40
CA THR A 234 21.98 -22.78 -3.31
C THR A 234 21.14 -21.58 -3.00
N VAL A 235 19.84 -21.79 -2.86
CA VAL A 235 18.91 -20.82 -2.29
C VAL A 235 18.54 -21.33 -0.91
N LYS A 236 18.71 -20.49 0.10
CA LYS A 236 18.38 -20.77 1.49
C LYS A 236 17.18 -19.93 1.88
N ALA A 237 16.13 -20.59 2.33
CA ALA A 237 14.93 -19.95 2.85
C ALA A 237 14.72 -20.32 4.31
N GLY A 238 14.05 -19.44 5.02
CA GLY A 238 13.88 -19.56 6.45
C GLY A 238 13.24 -18.33 7.05
N PHE A 239 13.39 -18.20 8.36
CA PHE A 239 12.77 -17.13 9.14
C PHE A 239 13.82 -16.14 9.62
N ASP A 240 13.45 -14.87 9.62
CA ASP A 240 14.23 -13.80 10.23
C ASP A 240 13.50 -13.33 11.49
N PHE A 241 14.16 -13.53 12.61
CA PHE A 241 13.69 -13.28 13.96
C PHE A 241 14.12 -11.92 14.50
N ASN A 242 14.82 -11.09 13.71
CA ASN A 242 15.25 -9.76 14.16
C ASN A 242 14.08 -8.89 14.63
N ASP A 243 12.90 -9.07 14.03
CA ASP A 243 11.69 -8.33 14.34
C ASP A 243 10.72 -9.09 15.25
N LEU A 244 11.08 -10.29 15.74
CA LEU A 244 10.16 -11.10 16.54
C LEU A 244 10.03 -10.52 17.96
N GLN A 245 8.85 -9.97 18.27
CA GLN A 245 8.54 -9.42 19.59
C GLN A 245 7.73 -10.38 20.46
N SER A 246 7.72 -10.15 21.76
CA SER A 246 7.05 -11.03 22.75
C SER A 246 5.54 -11.19 22.53
N HIS A 247 4.89 -10.18 21.94
CA HIS A 247 3.46 -10.20 21.64
C HIS A 247 3.11 -10.93 20.34
N MET A 248 4.12 -11.29 19.53
CA MET A 248 3.94 -11.90 18.21
C MET A 248 3.82 -13.43 18.27
N TYR A 249 3.77 -14.04 19.45
CA TYR A 249 3.51 -15.47 19.58
C TYR A 249 2.54 -15.79 20.71
N PHE A 250 1.81 -16.88 20.54
CA PHE A 250 0.83 -17.36 21.51
C PHE A 250 0.87 -18.89 21.59
N LEU A 251 1.14 -19.42 22.79
CA LEU A 251 1.15 -20.86 23.07
C LEU A 251 -0.17 -21.28 23.73
N ASN A 252 -0.93 -22.11 23.03
CA ASN A 252 -2.09 -22.81 23.56
C ASN A 252 -1.63 -24.17 24.14
N GLU A 253 -1.40 -24.19 25.45
CA GLU A 253 -0.92 -25.38 26.17
C GLU A 253 -1.94 -26.54 26.16
N GLU A 254 -3.24 -26.24 26.12
CA GLU A 254 -4.31 -27.26 26.18
C GLU A 254 -4.34 -28.11 24.90
N VAL A 255 -4.25 -27.45 23.74
CA VAL A 255 -4.28 -28.14 22.43
C VAL A 255 -2.87 -28.56 22.01
N GLY A 256 -1.84 -27.83 22.49
CA GLY A 256 -0.45 -27.98 22.06
C GLY A 256 -0.18 -27.24 20.76
N GLU A 257 -0.75 -26.05 20.59
CA GLU A 257 -0.59 -25.23 19.37
C GLU A 257 0.18 -23.94 19.67
N LEU A 258 1.19 -23.64 18.85
CA LEU A 258 1.93 -22.39 18.90
C LEU A 258 1.58 -21.54 17.69
N HIS A 259 0.98 -20.38 17.92
CA HIS A 259 0.69 -19.40 16.89
C HIS A 259 1.80 -18.36 16.87
N ILE A 260 2.29 -18.00 15.68
CA ILE A 260 3.28 -16.94 15.47
C ILE A 260 2.71 -15.97 14.43
N PHE A 261 2.61 -14.69 14.79
CA PHE A 261 2.06 -13.62 13.95
C PHE A 261 3.18 -12.82 13.30
N GLY A 262 3.03 -12.45 12.03
CA GLY A 262 3.94 -11.53 11.36
C GLY A 262 5.32 -12.09 11.05
N LEU A 263 5.48 -13.41 11.15
CA LEU A 263 6.71 -14.12 10.86
C LEU A 263 6.50 -15.02 9.64
N ALA A 264 6.81 -14.47 8.46
CA ALA A 264 6.74 -15.20 7.20
C ALA A 264 8.11 -15.78 6.80
N PRO A 265 8.16 -16.98 6.21
CA PRO A 265 9.40 -17.50 5.64
C PRO A 265 9.81 -16.69 4.41
N LYS A 266 11.08 -16.29 4.34
CA LYS A 266 11.66 -15.55 3.20
C LYS A 266 12.93 -16.20 2.68
N ILE A 267 13.35 -15.82 1.48
CA ILE A 267 14.67 -16.20 0.95
C ILE A 267 15.72 -15.34 1.66
N LEU A 268 16.38 -15.94 2.65
CA LEU A 268 17.43 -15.29 3.45
C LEU A 268 18.71 -15.10 2.63
N ASN A 269 19.09 -16.11 1.83
CA ASN A 269 20.31 -16.07 1.04
C ASN A 269 20.15 -16.83 -0.28
N ALA A 270 20.79 -16.33 -1.33
CA ALA A 270 20.97 -17.08 -2.57
C ALA A 270 22.36 -16.78 -3.12
N ASP A 271 23.13 -17.83 -3.37
CA ASP A 271 24.46 -17.68 -3.95
C ASP A 271 24.74 -18.77 -4.98
N ILE A 272 25.57 -18.41 -5.94
CA ILE A 272 26.20 -19.33 -6.89
C ILE A 272 27.65 -19.43 -6.44
N ASN A 273 27.96 -20.57 -5.80
CA ASN A 273 29.26 -20.80 -5.19
C ASN A 273 30.35 -20.77 -6.28
N PRO A 274 31.34 -19.85 -6.21
CA PRO A 274 32.40 -19.81 -7.22
C PRO A 274 33.39 -20.98 -7.10
N TRP A 275 33.45 -21.65 -5.95
CA TRP A 275 34.56 -22.52 -5.57
C TRP A 275 34.08 -23.91 -5.13
N PHE A 276 33.39 -24.63 -6.03
CA PHE A 276 33.17 -26.08 -5.92
C PHE A 276 32.06 -26.50 -4.93
N ILE A 277 31.21 -27.44 -5.36
CA ILE A 277 30.29 -28.18 -4.47
C ILE A 277 31.06 -29.42 -3.96
N PRO A 278 31.57 -29.44 -2.71
CA PRO A 278 32.57 -30.41 -2.27
C PRO A 278 32.13 -31.87 -2.39
N GLU A 279 30.85 -32.11 -2.12
CA GLU A 279 30.26 -33.46 -2.11
C GLU A 279 30.21 -34.12 -3.49
N LYS A 280 30.27 -33.34 -4.58
CA LYS A 280 30.02 -33.84 -5.95
C LYS A 280 31.16 -33.64 -6.93
N GLY A 281 32.20 -32.89 -6.59
CA GLY A 281 33.32 -32.70 -7.52
C GLY A 281 33.07 -31.69 -8.65
N ILE A 282 31.99 -30.90 -8.58
CA ILE A 282 31.49 -30.09 -9.70
C ILE A 282 31.78 -28.59 -9.45
N PRO A 283 32.32 -27.85 -10.43
CA PRO A 283 32.49 -26.41 -10.33
C PRO A 283 31.13 -25.71 -10.21
N GLY A 284 31.02 -24.74 -9.30
CA GLY A 284 29.75 -24.07 -9.02
C GLY A 284 29.33 -23.05 -10.08
N PHE A 285 30.20 -22.70 -11.02
CA PHE A 285 29.77 -22.15 -12.31
C PHE A 285 30.66 -22.67 -13.44
N ASP A 286 30.10 -22.71 -14.65
CA ASP A 286 30.82 -23.10 -15.85
C ASP A 286 30.51 -22.13 -16.99
N LEU A 287 31.53 -21.73 -17.74
CA LEU A 287 31.38 -20.83 -18.88
C LEU A 287 31.33 -21.66 -20.16
N LEU A 288 30.13 -21.84 -20.71
CA LEU A 288 29.93 -22.67 -21.90
C LEU A 288 30.48 -22.04 -23.17
N THR A 289 30.30 -20.72 -23.31
CA THR A 289 30.73 -19.98 -24.49
C THR A 289 31.20 -18.60 -24.11
N TYR A 290 32.35 -18.21 -24.64
CA TYR A 290 32.91 -16.86 -24.53
C TYR A 290 33.36 -16.40 -25.92
N ASN A 291 32.64 -15.46 -26.52
CA ASN A 291 33.02 -14.83 -27.78
C ASN A 291 32.68 -13.33 -27.77
N GLY A 292 33.49 -12.53 -28.47
CA GLY A 292 33.42 -11.07 -28.45
C GLY A 292 34.20 -10.43 -27.28
N LYS A 293 34.18 -9.09 -27.22
CA LYS A 293 34.87 -8.30 -26.17
C LYS A 293 34.04 -8.25 -24.87
N VAL A 294 33.78 -9.41 -24.28
CA VAL A 294 33.03 -9.55 -23.02
C VAL A 294 33.91 -9.13 -21.85
N ASN A 295 33.45 -8.22 -20.99
CA ASN A 295 34.22 -7.72 -19.85
C ASN A 295 33.72 -8.31 -18.51
N PHE A 296 34.44 -8.05 -17.42
CA PHE A 296 34.06 -8.51 -16.08
C PHE A 296 32.69 -7.97 -15.60
N LYS A 297 32.27 -6.80 -16.09
CA LYS A 297 30.94 -6.25 -15.77
C LYS A 297 29.84 -7.10 -16.40
N ASP A 298 30.04 -7.56 -17.64
CA ASP A 298 29.09 -8.43 -18.35
C ASP A 298 28.95 -9.78 -17.61
N SER A 299 30.05 -10.39 -17.14
CA SER A 299 29.97 -11.62 -16.33
C SER A 299 29.31 -11.40 -14.98
N LYS A 300 29.52 -10.25 -14.33
CA LYS A 300 28.83 -9.90 -13.09
C LYS A 300 27.32 -9.79 -13.31
N LYS A 301 26.88 -9.17 -14.42
CA LYS A 301 25.46 -9.08 -14.79
C LYS A 301 24.85 -10.46 -15.02
N VAL A 302 25.51 -11.33 -15.79
CA VAL A 302 25.08 -12.72 -16.01
C VAL A 302 25.01 -13.50 -14.70
N LYS A 303 25.95 -13.30 -13.77
CA LYS A 303 25.91 -13.92 -12.43
C LYS A 303 24.69 -13.45 -11.62
N ILE A 304 24.45 -12.15 -11.54
CA ILE A 304 23.30 -11.59 -10.79
C ILE A 304 21.99 -12.17 -11.35
N TYR A 305 21.86 -12.20 -12.67
CA TYR A 305 20.67 -12.73 -13.34
C TYR A 305 20.50 -14.24 -13.12
N ALA A 306 21.60 -15.01 -13.14
CA ALA A 306 21.56 -16.42 -12.79
C ALA A 306 21.09 -16.62 -11.33
N ILE A 307 21.53 -15.80 -10.38
CA ILE A 307 21.04 -15.84 -8.99
C ILE A 307 19.52 -15.57 -8.95
N GLN A 308 19.03 -14.58 -9.69
CA GLN A 308 17.60 -14.28 -9.79
C GLN A 308 16.82 -15.48 -10.36
N LYS A 309 17.25 -16.05 -11.48
CA LYS A 309 16.65 -17.24 -12.08
C LYS A 309 16.63 -18.43 -11.11
N LEU A 310 17.70 -18.58 -10.33
CA LEU A 310 17.80 -19.61 -9.30
C LEU A 310 16.80 -19.37 -8.16
N LYS A 311 16.62 -18.12 -7.71
CA LYS A 311 15.59 -17.74 -6.72
C LYS A 311 14.19 -18.02 -7.26
N THR A 312 13.90 -17.68 -8.51
CA THR A 312 12.60 -17.95 -9.16
C THR A 312 12.35 -19.45 -9.23
N ASN A 313 13.32 -20.24 -9.71
CA ASN A 313 13.21 -21.70 -9.74
C ASN A 313 13.00 -22.29 -8.33
N ALA A 314 13.64 -21.75 -7.30
CA ALA A 314 13.45 -22.17 -5.92
C ALA A 314 12.04 -21.86 -5.41
N ARG A 315 11.50 -20.68 -5.72
CA ARG A 315 10.12 -20.30 -5.40
C ARG A 315 9.12 -21.23 -6.10
N THR A 316 9.27 -21.44 -7.41
CA THR A 316 8.41 -22.36 -8.17
C THR A 316 8.51 -23.81 -7.67
N ALA A 317 9.66 -24.20 -7.13
CA ALA A 317 9.85 -25.51 -6.51
C ALA A 317 9.20 -25.64 -5.13
N GLY A 318 8.68 -24.56 -4.54
CA GLY A 318 8.01 -24.56 -3.25
C GLY A 318 8.96 -24.40 -2.04
N ILE A 319 10.08 -23.68 -2.20
CA ILE A 319 11.07 -23.52 -1.11
C ILE A 319 10.49 -22.78 0.10
N ILE A 320 9.52 -21.88 -0.09
CA ILE A 320 8.92 -21.06 0.98
C ILE A 320 7.99 -21.92 1.83
N GLU A 321 7.14 -22.71 1.20
CA GLU A 321 6.24 -23.67 1.82
C GLU A 321 7.03 -24.74 2.58
N GLN A 322 8.13 -25.22 1.98
CA GLN A 322 9.02 -26.16 2.66
C GLN A 322 9.75 -25.50 3.83
N ALA A 323 10.15 -24.23 3.71
CA ALA A 323 10.75 -23.47 4.80
C ALA A 323 9.77 -23.30 5.96
N GLU A 324 8.50 -23.04 5.67
CA GLU A 324 7.42 -22.94 6.65
C GLU A 324 7.24 -24.26 7.41
N LEU A 325 7.06 -25.36 6.68
CA LEU A 325 6.86 -26.69 7.26
C LEU A 325 8.05 -27.11 8.14
N ASN A 326 9.27 -26.97 7.63
CA ASN A 326 10.47 -27.35 8.36
C ASN A 326 10.73 -26.41 9.56
N GLY A 327 10.41 -25.12 9.43
CA GLY A 327 10.53 -24.17 10.52
C GLY A 327 9.51 -24.39 11.62
N GLY A 328 8.27 -24.72 11.27
CA GLY A 328 7.25 -25.11 12.25
C GLY A 328 7.68 -26.34 13.05
N GLN A 329 8.24 -27.35 12.39
CA GLN A 329 8.80 -28.53 13.10
C GLN A 329 10.00 -28.17 13.99
N THR A 330 10.88 -27.29 13.52
CA THR A 330 12.08 -26.87 14.25
C THR A 330 11.71 -26.04 15.48
N ILE A 331 10.80 -25.08 15.33
CA ILE A 331 10.29 -24.24 16.42
C ILE A 331 9.50 -25.09 17.42
N SER A 332 8.64 -26.01 16.98
CA SER A 332 7.93 -26.94 17.88
C SER A 332 8.94 -27.70 18.76
N ARG A 333 9.98 -28.30 18.17
CA ARG A 333 11.02 -29.01 18.94
C ARG A 333 11.77 -28.10 19.91
N LEU A 334 12.09 -26.87 19.50
CA LEU A 334 12.77 -25.90 20.34
C LEU A 334 11.90 -25.51 21.54
N VAL A 335 10.64 -25.17 21.32
CA VAL A 335 9.72 -24.79 22.39
C VAL A 335 9.48 -25.97 23.34
N ASN A 336 9.29 -27.18 22.82
CA ASN A 336 9.16 -28.39 23.65
C ASN A 336 10.35 -28.60 24.58
N LEU A 337 11.57 -28.32 24.11
CA LEU A 337 12.79 -28.42 24.90
C LEU A 337 12.84 -27.33 25.99
N LEU A 338 12.35 -26.13 25.70
CA LEU A 338 12.46 -24.97 26.59
C LEU A 338 11.35 -24.90 27.65
N THR A 339 10.13 -25.31 27.31
CA THR A 339 8.96 -25.14 28.19
C THR A 339 8.50 -26.44 28.85
N GLU A 340 9.03 -27.60 28.42
CA GLU A 340 8.53 -28.93 28.78
C GLU A 340 7.06 -29.20 28.37
N VAL A 341 6.43 -28.28 27.61
CA VAL A 341 5.07 -28.42 27.07
C VAL A 341 5.14 -29.01 25.66
N GLU A 342 4.29 -29.99 25.35
CA GLU A 342 4.24 -30.61 24.02
C GLU A 342 3.48 -29.72 23.01
N VAL A 343 4.23 -29.00 22.17
CA VAL A 343 3.75 -28.31 20.96
C VAL A 343 3.60 -29.31 19.82
N LYS A 344 2.36 -29.70 19.53
CA LYS A 344 1.97 -30.58 18.43
C LYS A 344 2.02 -29.89 17.06
N LYS A 345 1.70 -28.59 17.02
CA LYS A 345 1.59 -27.83 15.76
C LYS A 345 2.04 -26.38 15.96
N VAL A 346 2.79 -25.87 14.98
CA VAL A 346 3.09 -24.43 14.86
C VAL A 346 2.27 -23.89 13.69
N ILE A 347 1.61 -22.75 13.90
CA ILE A 347 0.78 -22.07 12.90
C ILE A 347 1.38 -20.67 12.72
N PHE A 348 1.82 -20.38 11.51
CA PHE A 348 2.28 -19.06 11.13
C PHE A 348 1.12 -18.26 10.54
N HIS A 349 0.96 -17.02 10.99
CA HIS A 349 -0.02 -16.08 10.47
C HIS A 349 0.73 -14.99 9.71
N HIS A 350 0.75 -15.12 8.39
CA HIS A 350 1.31 -14.14 7.45
C HIS A 350 0.23 -13.10 7.12
N ASP A 351 -0.20 -12.36 8.13
CA ASP A 351 -1.28 -11.38 7.96
C ASP A 351 -0.77 -10.20 7.11
N GLU A 352 -1.46 -9.89 6.01
CA GLU A 352 -1.11 -8.83 5.05
C GLU A 352 -0.90 -7.46 5.73
N ILE A 353 -1.68 -7.17 6.79
CA ILE A 353 -1.54 -5.94 7.57
C ILE A 353 -0.17 -5.80 8.24
N ILE A 354 0.44 -6.92 8.64
CA ILE A 354 1.73 -6.90 9.34
C ILE A 354 2.84 -6.63 8.33
N ASP A 355 2.77 -7.29 7.16
CA ASP A 355 3.72 -7.08 6.09
C ASP A 355 3.67 -5.63 5.60
N LEU A 356 2.47 -5.10 5.34
CA LEU A 356 2.27 -3.71 4.96
C LEU A 356 2.78 -2.74 6.03
N THR A 357 2.54 -3.03 7.32
CA THR A 357 3.06 -2.20 8.42
C THR A 357 4.59 -2.15 8.41
N LYS A 358 5.25 -3.28 8.15
CA LYS A 358 6.71 -3.36 8.10
C LYS A 358 7.26 -2.59 6.92
N GLU A 359 6.68 -2.75 5.74
CA GLU A 359 7.06 -1.99 4.53
C GLU A 359 7.00 -0.48 4.80
N ILE A 360 5.89 0.00 5.39
CA ILE A 360 5.73 1.40 5.75
C ILE A 360 6.75 1.87 6.81
N GLN A 361 7.12 1.00 7.76
CA GLN A 361 8.07 1.34 8.81
C GLN A 361 9.51 1.46 8.32
N GLU A 362 9.89 0.71 7.29
CA GLU A 362 11.24 0.77 6.70
C GLU A 362 11.52 2.15 6.08
N ASP A 363 10.49 2.82 5.57
CA ASP A 363 10.62 4.12 4.89
C ASP A 363 10.35 5.34 5.80
N HIS A 364 9.77 5.13 7.00
CA HIS A 364 9.37 6.17 7.96
C HIS A 364 8.40 7.24 7.41
N TYR A 365 7.83 6.97 6.24
CA TYR A 365 6.94 7.85 5.50
C TYR A 365 5.77 7.02 4.99
N ILE A 366 4.58 7.61 4.97
CA ILE A 366 3.36 6.93 4.55
C ILE A 366 2.73 7.73 3.40
N SER A 367 2.60 7.10 2.23
CA SER A 367 1.86 7.68 1.10
C SER A 367 0.34 7.53 1.29
N TYR A 368 -0.44 8.32 0.57
CA TYR A 368 -1.89 8.20 0.56
C TYR A 368 -2.35 6.80 0.14
N GLU A 369 -1.75 6.21 -0.89
CA GLU A 369 -2.13 4.87 -1.38
C GLU A 369 -1.83 3.79 -0.35
N GLU A 370 -0.68 3.88 0.33
CA GLU A 370 -0.30 2.97 1.41
C GLU A 370 -1.27 3.09 2.60
N ALA A 371 -1.60 4.32 2.99
CA ALA A 371 -2.55 4.59 4.06
C ALA A 371 -3.95 4.06 3.73
N ALA A 372 -4.43 4.28 2.49
CA ALA A 372 -5.73 3.79 2.04
C ALA A 372 -5.78 2.25 1.99
N LEU A 373 -4.70 1.61 1.50
CA LEU A 373 -4.57 0.15 1.51
C LEU A 373 -4.52 -0.39 2.94
N PHE A 374 -3.78 0.27 3.83
CA PHE A 374 -3.67 -0.11 5.24
C PHE A 374 -5.02 -0.03 5.96
N GLU A 375 -5.75 1.07 5.81
CA GLU A 375 -7.07 1.25 6.43
C GLU A 375 -8.07 0.19 5.96
N ARG A 376 -8.07 -0.14 4.66
CA ARG A 376 -8.90 -1.22 4.14
C ARG A 376 -8.53 -2.57 4.74
N THR A 377 -7.23 -2.89 4.78
CA THR A 377 -6.74 -4.15 5.33
C THR A 377 -7.04 -4.26 6.83
N LEU A 378 -6.97 -3.13 7.57
CA LEU A 378 -7.36 -3.04 8.97
C LEU A 378 -8.85 -3.35 9.19
N GLU A 379 -9.74 -2.84 8.34
CA GLU A 379 -11.17 -3.15 8.41
C GLU A 379 -11.44 -4.64 8.14
N GLU A 380 -10.77 -5.22 7.15
CA GLU A 380 -10.89 -6.64 6.82
C GLU A 380 -10.38 -7.54 7.98
N GLU A 381 -9.27 -7.18 8.63
CA GLU A 381 -8.77 -7.90 9.82
C GLU A 381 -9.70 -7.76 11.03
N LEU A 382 -10.32 -6.59 11.24
CA LEU A 382 -11.30 -6.41 12.31
C LEU A 382 -12.53 -7.29 12.11
N GLN A 383 -12.99 -7.49 10.87
CA GLN A 383 -14.08 -8.44 10.57
C GLN A 383 -13.68 -9.89 10.86
N LYS A 384 -12.42 -10.27 10.61
CA LYS A 384 -11.90 -11.60 10.98
C LYS A 384 -11.88 -11.77 12.50
N ILE A 385 -11.44 -10.76 13.25
CA ILE A 385 -11.44 -10.75 14.72
C ILE A 385 -12.86 -10.87 15.27
N ASP A 386 -13.84 -10.23 14.65
CA ASP A 386 -15.25 -10.35 15.04
C ASP A 386 -15.78 -11.75 14.80
N SER A 387 -15.46 -12.33 13.65
CA SER A 387 -15.80 -13.71 13.33
C SER A 387 -15.22 -14.70 14.34
N LEU A 388 -13.98 -14.47 14.80
CA LEU A 388 -13.35 -15.26 15.86
C LEU A 388 -14.07 -15.08 17.21
N ASN A 389 -14.46 -13.86 17.57
CA ASN A 389 -15.18 -13.59 18.82
C ASN A 389 -16.59 -14.19 18.85
N GLU A 390 -17.24 -14.29 17.70
CA GLU A 390 -18.60 -14.83 17.53
C GLU A 390 -18.63 -16.34 17.34
N ALA A 391 -17.50 -16.97 16.99
CA ALA A 391 -17.40 -18.41 16.81
C ALA A 391 -17.86 -19.18 18.06
N GLN A 392 -18.79 -20.12 17.87
CA GLN A 392 -19.34 -20.95 18.95
C GLN A 392 -18.42 -22.12 19.30
N GLU A 393 -17.71 -22.65 18.30
CA GLU A 393 -16.71 -23.69 18.48
C GLU A 393 -15.42 -23.09 19.04
N ASP A 394 -14.76 -23.84 19.92
CA ASP A 394 -13.49 -23.45 20.55
C ASP A 394 -13.43 -22.00 21.06
N ARG A 395 -14.54 -21.56 21.67
CA ARG A 395 -14.78 -20.16 22.03
C ARG A 395 -13.67 -19.54 22.87
N TYR A 396 -13.03 -20.33 23.74
CA TYR A 396 -11.95 -19.83 24.59
C TYR A 396 -10.71 -19.49 23.76
N ASN A 397 -10.23 -20.43 22.94
CA ASN A 397 -9.05 -20.24 22.11
C ASN A 397 -9.29 -19.16 21.03
N ASN A 398 -10.47 -19.16 20.41
CA ASN A 398 -10.82 -18.16 19.41
C ASN A 398 -10.85 -16.74 19.99
N ARG A 399 -11.33 -16.56 21.22
CA ARG A 399 -11.26 -15.28 21.92
C ARG A 399 -9.85 -14.86 22.25
N GLN A 400 -9.03 -15.78 22.73
CA GLN A 400 -7.64 -15.48 23.05
C GLN A 400 -6.85 -15.11 21.78
N LEU A 401 -7.10 -15.81 20.67
CA LEU A 401 -6.55 -15.49 19.35
C LEU A 401 -7.01 -14.10 18.89
N ALA A 402 -8.30 -13.79 19.03
CA ALA A 402 -8.86 -12.48 18.71
C ALA A 402 -8.23 -11.36 19.56
N GLU A 403 -8.04 -11.57 20.85
CA GLU A 403 -7.37 -10.64 21.77
C GLU A 403 -5.90 -10.41 21.39
N ASN A 404 -5.16 -11.46 21.03
CA ASN A 404 -3.77 -11.35 20.59
C ASN A 404 -3.65 -10.61 19.26
N LYS A 405 -4.51 -10.91 18.28
CA LYS A 405 -4.58 -10.17 17.01
C LYS A 405 -4.88 -8.69 17.26
N LEU A 406 -5.87 -8.40 18.11
CA LEU A 406 -6.23 -7.03 18.47
C LEU A 406 -5.06 -6.28 19.14
N SER A 407 -4.36 -6.92 20.09
CA SER A 407 -3.19 -6.36 20.75
C SER A 407 -2.07 -6.05 19.76
N THR A 408 -1.81 -6.97 18.83
CA THR A 408 -0.81 -6.78 17.76
C THR A 408 -1.16 -5.58 16.88
N MET A 409 -2.43 -5.45 16.46
CA MET A 409 -2.89 -4.28 15.69
C MET A 409 -2.74 -2.97 16.46
N VAL A 410 -3.09 -2.93 17.75
CA VAL A 410 -2.91 -1.71 18.56
C VAL A 410 -1.42 -1.30 18.62
N GLN A 411 -0.50 -2.26 18.66
CA GLN A 411 0.93 -1.96 18.67
C GLN A 411 1.42 -1.45 17.31
N MET A 412 0.99 -2.08 16.21
CA MET A 412 1.29 -1.62 14.85
C MET A 412 0.80 -0.19 14.62
N LEU A 413 -0.45 0.11 15.02
CA LEU A 413 -1.00 1.47 14.91
C LEU A 413 -0.21 2.49 15.71
N LYS A 414 0.23 2.16 16.93
CA LYS A 414 1.09 3.05 17.73
C LYS A 414 2.43 3.33 17.07
N GLN A 415 2.99 2.36 16.35
CA GLN A 415 4.24 2.55 15.60
C GLN A 415 4.00 3.44 14.37
N LEU A 416 2.94 3.18 13.60
CA LEU A 416 2.60 4.00 12.42
C LEU A 416 2.27 5.45 12.79
N GLN A 417 1.69 5.70 13.98
CA GLN A 417 1.48 7.06 14.50
C GLN A 417 2.76 7.88 14.73
N THR A 418 3.94 7.26 14.62
CA THR A 418 5.22 7.97 14.72
C THR A 418 5.77 8.40 13.36
N ASN A 419 5.23 7.88 12.26
CA ASN A 419 5.68 8.17 10.91
C ASN A 419 5.06 9.47 10.38
N GLU A 420 5.78 10.09 9.44
CA GLU A 420 5.31 11.24 8.69
C GLU A 420 4.28 10.78 7.64
N PHE A 421 3.27 11.60 7.39
CA PHE A 421 2.24 11.32 6.39
C PHE A 421 2.27 12.41 5.32
N GLU A 422 2.15 11.99 4.07
CA GLU A 422 2.25 12.79 2.85
C GLU A 422 1.74 14.23 2.96
N ASP A 423 2.60 15.19 2.57
CA ASP A 423 2.37 16.65 2.47
C ASP A 423 1.70 17.33 3.67
N GLN A 424 1.48 16.60 4.76
CA GLN A 424 0.89 17.08 6.00
C GLN A 424 1.97 17.30 7.04
N ASN A 425 1.89 18.42 7.77
CA ASN A 425 2.77 18.70 8.91
C ASN A 425 2.39 17.88 10.16
N LEU A 426 1.73 16.74 9.98
CA LEU A 426 1.08 15.96 11.02
C LEU A 426 1.49 14.50 10.89
N ASN A 427 1.72 13.88 12.05
CA ASN A 427 1.90 12.44 12.10
C ASN A 427 0.63 11.71 11.65
N TYR A 428 0.83 10.54 11.05
CA TYR A 428 -0.26 9.67 10.64
C TYR A 428 -1.18 9.32 11.82
N ASN A 429 -2.49 9.41 11.59
CA ASN A 429 -3.52 9.15 12.59
C ASN A 429 -4.83 8.71 11.91
N HIS A 430 -5.83 8.33 12.71
CA HIS A 430 -7.11 7.81 12.21
C HIS A 430 -7.80 8.65 11.13
N PHE A 431 -7.61 9.97 11.15
CA PHE A 431 -8.26 10.86 10.20
C PHE A 431 -7.34 11.38 9.09
N ALA A 432 -6.07 11.00 9.08
CA ALA A 432 -5.07 11.55 8.16
C ALA A 432 -5.45 11.33 6.69
N THR A 433 -5.78 10.09 6.30
CA THR A 433 -6.22 9.71 4.95
C THR A 433 -7.51 10.44 4.54
N PHE A 434 -8.47 10.54 5.47
CA PHE A 434 -9.73 11.27 5.26
C PHE A 434 -9.49 12.75 4.99
N TRP A 435 -8.60 13.39 5.75
CA TRP A 435 -8.28 14.80 5.55
C TRP A 435 -7.48 15.04 4.29
N TYR A 436 -6.54 14.15 3.95
CA TYR A 436 -5.79 14.23 2.70
C TYR A 436 -6.72 14.22 1.50
N GLN A 437 -7.64 13.24 1.46
CA GLN A 437 -8.62 13.10 0.39
C GLN A 437 -9.46 14.37 0.19
N ILE A 438 -9.82 15.05 1.28
CA ILE A 438 -10.59 16.32 1.22
C ILE A 438 -9.70 17.49 0.80
N SER A 439 -8.42 17.48 1.17
CA SER A 439 -7.52 18.60 0.86
C SER A 439 -6.88 18.52 -0.52
N GLU A 440 -6.82 17.34 -1.13
CA GLU A 440 -6.06 17.05 -2.35
C GLU A 440 -6.44 17.96 -3.53
N ASP A 441 -7.73 18.18 -3.75
CA ASP A 441 -8.22 19.02 -4.86
C ASP A 441 -8.37 20.51 -4.49
N GLY A 442 -8.06 20.86 -3.24
CA GLY A 442 -8.09 22.23 -2.73
C GLY A 442 -9.48 22.83 -2.60
N LEU A 443 -10.54 22.02 -2.60
CA LEU A 443 -11.92 22.46 -2.39
C LEU A 443 -12.70 21.51 -1.48
N ILE A 444 -13.76 22.02 -0.86
CA ILE A 444 -14.71 21.21 -0.09
C ILE A 444 -16.09 21.41 -0.70
N ASP A 445 -16.58 20.39 -1.39
CA ASP A 445 -17.91 20.39 -1.98
C ASP A 445 -19.01 20.00 -0.97
N GLU A 446 -20.27 20.09 -1.39
CA GLU A 446 -21.41 19.78 -0.51
C GLU A 446 -21.37 18.35 0.02
N LYS A 447 -20.91 17.37 -0.78
CA LYS A 447 -20.85 15.96 -0.36
C LYS A 447 -19.77 15.77 0.70
N GLU A 448 -18.60 16.34 0.49
CA GLU A 448 -17.50 16.30 1.45
C GLU A 448 -17.88 17.02 2.75
N TRP A 449 -18.55 18.16 2.64
CA TRP A 449 -19.09 18.89 3.79
C TRP A 449 -20.09 18.04 4.59
N LEU A 450 -20.97 17.29 3.92
CA LEU A 450 -21.88 16.35 4.57
C LEU A 450 -21.13 15.18 5.22
N MET A 451 -20.06 14.70 4.58
CA MET A 451 -19.18 13.66 5.15
C MET A 451 -18.48 14.14 6.42
N ILE A 452 -17.91 15.34 6.41
CA ILE A 452 -17.29 15.99 7.58
C ILE A 452 -18.30 16.07 8.73
N ASN A 453 -19.50 16.60 8.47
CA ASN A 453 -20.54 16.73 9.48
C ASN A 453 -21.06 15.39 10.02
N LYS A 454 -21.13 14.37 9.16
CA LYS A 454 -21.53 13.02 9.59
C LYS A 454 -20.44 12.40 10.45
N LYS A 455 -19.19 12.40 9.99
CA LYS A 455 -18.06 11.78 10.70
C LYS A 455 -17.79 12.48 12.03
N GLY A 456 -17.89 13.81 12.10
CA GLY A 456 -17.77 14.55 13.37
C GLY A 456 -18.84 14.17 14.41
N ARG A 457 -20.06 13.82 13.98
CA ARG A 457 -21.13 13.35 14.89
C ARG A 457 -20.98 11.89 15.30
N ASP A 458 -20.50 11.06 14.39
CA ASP A 458 -20.42 9.61 14.58
C ASP A 458 -19.03 9.13 15.06
N MET A 459 -18.04 10.01 15.22
CA MET A 459 -16.66 9.63 15.57
C MET A 459 -16.55 8.76 16.82
N LEU A 460 -17.39 9.00 17.84
CA LEU A 460 -17.37 8.23 19.10
C LEU A 460 -17.98 6.83 18.96
N LYS A 461 -18.69 6.55 17.88
CA LYS A 461 -19.26 5.23 17.56
C LYS A 461 -18.33 4.41 16.68
N ASP A 462 -17.30 5.04 16.11
CA ASP A 462 -16.38 4.41 15.21
C ASP A 462 -15.41 3.51 15.99
N ARG A 463 -15.50 2.20 15.75
CA ARG A 463 -14.67 1.23 16.46
C ARG A 463 -13.21 1.31 16.04
N THR A 464 -12.95 1.61 14.77
CA THR A 464 -11.57 1.74 14.27
C THR A 464 -10.92 2.94 14.96
N ALA A 465 -11.63 4.06 15.08
CA ALA A 465 -11.19 5.23 15.84
C ALA A 465 -10.79 4.90 17.29
N ALA A 466 -11.59 4.07 17.97
CA ALA A 466 -11.29 3.61 19.32
C ALA A 466 -9.99 2.77 19.41
N LEU A 467 -9.70 1.98 18.37
CA LEU A 467 -8.46 1.20 18.27
C LEU A 467 -7.24 2.12 18.18
N TRP A 468 -7.30 3.14 17.32
CA TRP A 468 -6.24 4.12 17.11
C TRP A 468 -5.89 4.92 18.36
N THR A 469 -6.89 5.25 19.18
CA THR A 469 -6.69 6.09 20.37
C THR A 469 -6.66 5.31 21.68
N GLY A 470 -6.81 3.99 21.65
CA GLY A 470 -6.89 3.17 22.86
C GLY A 470 -8.08 3.57 23.74
N MET A 471 -9.22 3.89 23.13
CA MET A 471 -10.43 4.44 23.78
C MET A 471 -10.28 5.86 24.38
N ASP A 472 -9.18 6.56 24.09
CA ASP A 472 -9.01 7.95 24.53
C ASP A 472 -9.83 8.90 23.64
N THR A 473 -10.98 9.32 24.16
CA THR A 473 -11.91 10.21 23.45
C THR A 473 -11.36 11.62 23.28
N LEU A 474 -10.47 12.08 24.17
CA LEU A 474 -9.85 13.40 24.04
C LEU A 474 -8.79 13.40 22.94
N LEU A 475 -8.01 12.32 22.83
CA LEU A 475 -7.04 12.17 21.74
C LEU A 475 -7.76 12.12 20.39
N LEU A 476 -8.85 11.35 20.32
CA LEU A 476 -9.64 11.25 19.08
C LEU A 476 -10.19 12.61 18.66
N GLN A 477 -10.81 13.34 19.61
CA GLN A 477 -11.34 14.67 19.35
C GLN A 477 -10.22 15.65 18.96
N SER A 478 -9.05 15.58 19.60
CA SER A 478 -7.90 16.41 19.23
C SER A 478 -7.40 16.11 17.81
N GLN A 479 -7.28 14.83 17.42
CA GLN A 479 -6.88 14.44 16.07
C GLN A 479 -7.88 14.94 15.02
N TRP A 480 -9.17 14.85 15.31
CA TRP A 480 -10.24 15.42 14.47
C TRP A 480 -10.11 16.94 14.32
N ASN A 481 -9.97 17.67 15.43
CA ASN A 481 -9.85 19.13 15.42
C ASN A 481 -8.62 19.62 14.65
N VAL A 482 -7.51 18.88 14.75
CA VAL A 482 -6.27 19.21 14.05
C VAL A 482 -6.47 19.21 12.53
N GLY A 483 -7.18 18.23 11.97
CA GLY A 483 -7.47 18.22 10.54
C GLY A 483 -8.45 19.30 10.12
N LEU A 484 -9.53 19.54 10.87
CA LEU A 484 -10.42 20.67 10.61
C LEU A 484 -9.69 22.01 10.64
N TYR A 485 -8.78 22.18 11.60
CA TYR A 485 -7.93 23.36 11.70
C TYR A 485 -7.00 23.50 10.50
N GLN A 486 -6.42 22.38 10.02
CA GLN A 486 -5.57 22.36 8.83
C GLN A 486 -6.32 22.86 7.59
N LEU A 487 -7.52 22.31 7.33
CA LEU A 487 -8.39 22.74 6.22
C LEU A 487 -8.69 24.25 6.28
N LEU A 488 -8.93 24.76 7.49
CA LEU A 488 -9.17 26.19 7.71
C LEU A 488 -7.91 27.04 7.48
N SER A 489 -6.75 26.57 7.95
CA SER A 489 -5.48 27.29 7.84
C SER A 489 -4.98 27.35 6.40
N ASP A 490 -5.21 26.30 5.62
CA ASP A 490 -4.85 26.22 4.20
C ASP A 490 -5.80 27.04 3.32
N SER A 491 -6.84 27.62 3.93
CA SER A 491 -7.83 28.47 3.26
C SER A 491 -8.56 27.77 2.11
N ILE A 492 -8.80 26.47 2.28
CA ILE A 492 -9.49 25.62 1.30
C ILE A 492 -10.88 26.18 0.99
N ALA A 493 -11.23 26.20 -0.29
CA ALA A 493 -12.47 26.80 -0.77
C ALA A 493 -13.67 25.90 -0.44
N ILE A 494 -14.66 26.40 0.31
CA ILE A 494 -15.85 25.62 0.69
C ILE A 494 -17.08 26.15 -0.05
N GLY A 495 -17.89 25.26 -0.61
CA GLY A 495 -18.98 25.68 -1.49
C GLY A 495 -19.77 24.54 -2.10
N GLU A 496 -20.51 24.87 -3.15
CA GLU A 496 -21.35 23.94 -3.88
C GLU A 496 -21.16 24.09 -5.39
N TYR A 497 -21.37 23.00 -6.10
CA TYR A 497 -21.33 22.98 -7.55
C TYR A 497 -22.72 23.25 -8.12
N GLN A 498 -22.88 24.38 -8.80
CA GLN A 498 -24.14 24.75 -9.44
C GLN A 498 -24.07 24.53 -10.95
N PRO A 499 -25.06 23.85 -11.54
CA PRO A 499 -25.09 23.61 -12.98
C PRO A 499 -25.25 24.93 -13.72
N LYS A 500 -24.41 25.13 -14.74
CA LYS A 500 -24.41 26.32 -15.57
C LYS A 500 -24.29 25.93 -17.03
N THR A 501 -24.96 26.73 -17.86
CA THR A 501 -25.04 26.53 -19.30
C THR A 501 -24.67 27.84 -19.97
N ILE A 502 -23.59 27.85 -20.75
CA ILE A 502 -23.14 29.03 -21.50
C ILE A 502 -22.82 28.69 -22.95
N ASN A 503 -22.75 29.70 -23.80
CA ASN A 503 -22.36 29.52 -25.19
C ASN A 503 -20.84 29.27 -25.30
N TRP A 504 -20.41 28.53 -26.33
CA TRP A 504 -19.00 28.20 -26.59
C TRP A 504 -18.09 29.44 -26.62
N SER A 505 -18.55 30.53 -27.24
CA SER A 505 -17.79 31.80 -27.30
C SER A 505 -17.57 32.47 -25.95
N GLU A 506 -18.45 32.21 -24.97
CA GLU A 506 -18.30 32.68 -23.59
C GLU A 506 -17.41 31.75 -22.79
N TRP A 507 -17.50 30.44 -23.05
CA TRP A 507 -16.62 29.42 -22.46
C TRP A 507 -15.13 29.68 -22.76
N GLU A 508 -14.79 30.03 -24.02
CA GLU A 508 -13.42 30.37 -24.40
C GLU A 508 -12.85 31.59 -23.66
N LYS A 509 -13.70 32.48 -23.14
CA LYS A 509 -13.30 33.71 -22.43
C LYS A 509 -13.37 33.57 -20.90
N ARG A 510 -13.75 32.39 -20.41
CA ARG A 510 -14.00 32.18 -18.99
C ARG A 510 -12.69 32.24 -18.19
N ASP A 511 -12.77 32.79 -16.98
CA ASP A 511 -11.75 32.64 -15.96
C ASP A 511 -11.59 31.16 -15.53
N LEU A 512 -10.41 30.61 -15.81
CA LEU A 512 -10.01 29.25 -15.48
C LEU A 512 -9.66 29.08 -13.99
N SER A 513 -9.59 30.17 -13.22
CA SER A 513 -9.30 30.10 -11.79
C SER A 513 -10.45 29.53 -10.95
N ILE A 514 -11.69 29.55 -11.47
CA ILE A 514 -12.85 29.00 -10.77
C ILE A 514 -13.03 27.53 -11.15
N PRO A 515 -12.94 26.58 -10.19
CA PRO A 515 -13.06 25.15 -10.44
C PRO A 515 -14.36 24.76 -11.16
N VAL A 516 -14.28 23.68 -11.95
CA VAL A 516 -15.39 23.10 -12.72
C VAL A 516 -15.38 21.58 -12.69
N LYS A 517 -16.56 20.98 -12.82
CA LYS A 517 -16.69 19.54 -13.10
C LYS A 517 -17.82 19.25 -14.09
N ASN A 518 -17.91 17.98 -14.51
CA ASN A 518 -18.99 17.46 -15.37
C ASN A 518 -19.20 18.27 -16.67
N ILE A 519 -18.12 18.58 -17.38
CA ILE A 519 -18.19 19.36 -18.62
C ILE A 519 -18.79 18.48 -19.72
N ALA A 520 -19.95 18.87 -20.22
CA ALA A 520 -20.60 18.26 -21.36
C ALA A 520 -20.76 19.28 -22.50
N LEU A 521 -20.31 18.88 -23.69
CA LEU A 521 -20.28 19.71 -24.89
C LEU A 521 -21.44 19.35 -25.80
N ASN A 522 -22.40 20.27 -25.95
CA ASN A 522 -23.47 20.12 -26.92
C ASN A 522 -23.12 20.88 -28.21
N LEU A 523 -22.49 20.17 -29.14
CA LEU A 523 -21.98 20.71 -30.40
C LEU A 523 -23.07 21.26 -31.34
N THR A 524 -24.32 20.80 -31.23
CA THR A 524 -25.40 21.28 -32.11
C THR A 524 -25.84 22.69 -31.78
N ASP A 525 -25.89 23.01 -30.49
CA ASP A 525 -26.39 24.30 -30.02
C ASP A 525 -25.25 25.27 -29.69
N SER A 526 -23.98 24.83 -29.85
CA SER A 526 -22.79 25.55 -29.38
C SER A 526 -22.88 25.92 -27.90
N ILE A 527 -23.48 25.02 -27.11
CA ILE A 527 -23.70 25.19 -25.68
C ILE A 527 -22.76 24.25 -24.91
N VAL A 528 -22.15 24.78 -23.85
CA VAL A 528 -21.38 24.03 -22.86
C VAL A 528 -22.16 24.00 -21.57
N SER A 529 -22.51 22.81 -21.10
CA SER A 529 -23.07 22.59 -19.76
C SER A 529 -21.97 22.06 -18.85
N PHE A 530 -21.86 22.63 -17.66
CA PHE A 530 -20.83 22.26 -16.68
C PHE A 530 -21.31 22.67 -15.29
N ASP A 531 -20.69 22.12 -14.26
CA ASP A 531 -20.93 22.56 -12.90
C ASP A 531 -19.86 23.57 -12.47
N GLN A 532 -20.28 24.74 -11.99
CA GLN A 532 -19.42 25.81 -11.49
C GLN A 532 -19.39 25.81 -9.96
N PHE A 533 -18.19 25.82 -9.37
CA PHE A 533 -18.04 25.97 -7.93
C PHE A 533 -18.42 27.38 -7.47
N HIS A 534 -19.30 27.48 -6.47
CA HIS A 534 -19.69 28.73 -5.83
C HIS A 534 -19.36 28.67 -4.34
N HIS A 535 -18.55 29.62 -3.88
CA HIS A 535 -18.16 29.72 -2.47
C HIS A 535 -19.38 29.98 -1.58
N ASN A 536 -19.51 29.18 -0.52
CA ASN A 536 -20.51 29.36 0.51
C ASN A 536 -19.85 29.86 1.81
N LYS A 537 -20.06 31.14 2.13
CA LYS A 537 -19.51 31.75 3.35
C LYS A 537 -20.07 31.11 4.63
N GLU A 538 -21.34 30.68 4.61
CA GLU A 538 -21.98 30.05 5.77
C GLU A 538 -21.31 28.71 6.11
N PHE A 539 -20.86 27.95 5.10
CA PHE A 539 -20.12 26.70 5.33
C PHE A 539 -18.74 26.96 5.95
N ARG A 540 -18.07 28.05 5.57
CA ARG A 540 -16.79 28.44 6.18
C ARG A 540 -16.95 28.82 7.66
N ASP A 541 -17.96 29.62 7.99
CA ASP A 541 -18.26 29.98 9.37
C ASP A 541 -18.68 28.73 10.17
N SER A 542 -19.44 27.82 9.54
CA SER A 542 -19.80 26.54 10.14
C SER A 542 -18.58 25.65 10.39
N LEU A 543 -17.60 25.62 9.49
CA LEU A 543 -16.35 24.85 9.69
C LEU A 543 -15.62 25.35 10.94
N LEU A 544 -15.50 26.68 11.09
CA LEU A 544 -14.92 27.28 12.29
C LEU A 544 -15.67 26.84 13.56
N HIS A 545 -17.01 26.79 13.51
CA HIS A 545 -17.82 26.36 14.64
C HIS A 545 -17.72 24.87 14.98
N LEU A 546 -17.32 24.01 14.02
CA LEU A 546 -17.10 22.59 14.25
C LEU A 546 -15.79 22.30 14.98
N ILE A 547 -14.79 23.18 14.88
CA ILE A 547 -13.48 22.99 15.52
C ILE A 547 -13.64 23.16 17.03
N SER A 548 -13.36 22.11 17.80
CA SER A 548 -13.18 22.29 19.25
C SER A 548 -11.76 22.83 19.50
N LEU A 549 -11.61 23.70 20.50
CA LEU A 549 -10.39 24.50 20.66
C LEU A 549 -9.26 23.72 21.35
N GLU A 550 -9.56 22.58 21.95
CA GLU A 550 -8.62 21.77 22.70
C GLU A 550 -7.66 20.97 21.81
N LYS A 551 -6.38 21.01 22.19
CA LYS A 551 -5.34 20.08 21.74
C LYS A 551 -5.00 19.14 22.89
N TYR A 552 -4.83 17.87 22.56
CA TYR A 552 -4.49 16.86 23.55
C TYR A 552 -3.44 15.90 23.00
N LYS A 553 -2.31 15.85 23.70
CA LYS A 553 -1.21 14.92 23.46
C LYS A 553 -0.91 14.16 24.75
N PRO A 554 -1.27 12.88 24.88
CA PRO A 554 -1.21 12.13 26.14
C PRO A 554 0.15 12.22 26.84
N LYS A 555 1.26 12.00 26.11
CA LYS A 555 2.61 12.01 26.68
C LYS A 555 3.04 13.40 27.17
N GLU A 556 2.76 14.45 26.40
CA GLU A 556 3.08 15.83 26.83
C GLU A 556 2.24 16.21 28.05
N TRP A 557 0.98 15.78 28.08
CA TRP A 557 0.06 16.01 29.19
C TRP A 557 0.47 15.28 30.47
N GLU A 558 0.85 14.02 30.35
CA GLU A 558 1.32 13.20 31.47
C GLU A 558 2.62 13.76 32.06
N ASN A 559 3.58 14.13 31.20
CA ASN A 559 4.81 14.78 31.62
C ASN A 559 4.51 16.07 32.39
N TRP A 560 3.65 16.94 31.83
CA TRP A 560 3.27 18.19 32.47
C TRP A 560 2.56 17.99 33.81
N ILE A 561 1.62 17.05 33.91
CA ILE A 561 0.95 16.73 35.19
C ILE A 561 1.93 16.24 36.25
N SER A 562 3.03 15.60 35.85
CA SER A 562 4.00 15.01 36.77
C SER A 562 4.97 16.02 37.39
N GLU A 563 5.17 17.16 36.72
CA GLU A 563 6.12 18.20 37.11
C GLU A 563 5.57 19.06 38.27
N LYS A 564 6.29 19.20 39.38
CA LYS A 564 5.77 19.88 40.58
C LYS A 564 5.56 21.39 40.43
N GLU A 565 6.28 22.02 39.51
CA GLU A 565 6.34 23.48 39.39
C GLU A 565 5.42 24.02 38.29
N THR A 566 4.48 23.21 37.78
CA THR A 566 3.70 23.58 36.60
C THR A 566 2.52 24.50 36.87
N ILE A 567 2.04 24.59 38.10
CA ILE A 567 1.02 25.56 38.50
C ILE A 567 1.48 26.34 39.72
N VAL A 568 1.57 27.67 39.58
CA VAL A 568 1.89 28.58 40.69
C VAL A 568 0.64 29.39 41.02
N LEU A 569 0.21 29.34 42.28
CA LEU A 569 -0.90 30.11 42.80
C LEU A 569 -0.35 31.36 43.51
N PHE A 570 -0.77 32.53 43.07
CA PHE A 570 -0.47 33.82 43.71
C PHE A 570 -1.64 34.21 44.62
N GLY A 571 -1.35 34.64 45.84
CA GLY A 571 -2.36 34.94 46.87
C GLY A 571 -2.66 36.44 46.99
N GLU A 572 -3.66 36.79 47.81
CA GLU A 572 -4.15 38.17 47.99
C GLU A 572 -3.08 39.20 48.44
N LYS A 573 -1.92 38.76 48.94
CA LYS A 573 -0.83 39.65 49.39
C LYS A 573 0.18 39.98 48.28
N ASP A 574 0.08 39.30 47.14
CA ASP A 574 0.96 39.52 46.00
C ASP A 574 0.38 40.66 45.15
N SER A 575 1.00 41.83 45.23
CA SER A 575 0.61 43.02 44.46
C SER A 575 0.99 42.88 42.98
N VAL A 576 0.44 41.87 42.30
CA VAL A 576 0.67 41.63 40.88
C VAL A 576 -0.11 42.68 40.08
N THR A 577 0.59 43.72 39.63
CA THR A 577 0.02 44.78 38.80
C THR A 577 0.17 44.51 37.31
N SER A 578 1.14 43.68 36.93
CA SER A 578 1.44 43.31 35.54
C SER A 578 1.79 41.82 35.43
N LEU A 579 1.49 41.25 34.27
CA LEU A 579 1.76 39.88 33.88
C LEU A 579 2.73 39.89 32.70
N ALA A 580 3.93 39.36 32.89
CA ALA A 580 4.94 39.30 31.84
C ALA A 580 4.48 38.38 30.69
N ASN A 581 4.74 38.82 29.45
CA ASN A 581 4.58 37.99 28.27
C ASN A 581 5.64 36.89 28.25
N ASP A 582 5.21 35.64 28.20
CA ASP A 582 6.10 34.49 28.18
C ASP A 582 5.48 33.39 27.32
N SER A 583 6.20 32.95 26.29
CA SER A 583 5.72 31.92 25.38
C SER A 583 5.56 30.54 26.03
N SER A 584 6.11 30.34 27.24
CA SER A 584 6.07 29.05 27.95
C SER A 584 4.93 28.91 28.96
N ARG A 585 4.15 29.98 29.20
CA ARG A 585 3.12 30.00 30.24
C ARG A 585 1.97 30.93 29.88
N PHE A 586 0.87 30.76 30.59
CA PHE A 586 -0.23 31.72 30.57
C PHE A 586 -0.79 31.87 31.98
N TRP A 587 -1.64 32.89 32.14
CA TRP A 587 -2.26 33.20 33.42
C TRP A 587 -3.76 32.99 33.33
N LEU A 588 -4.34 32.47 34.40
CA LEU A 588 -5.76 32.18 34.52
C LEU A 588 -6.28 32.87 35.79
N ILE A 589 -7.36 33.64 35.64
CA ILE A 589 -8.02 34.34 36.74
C ILE A 589 -9.47 33.92 36.80
N ASP A 590 -9.95 33.46 37.95
CA ASP A 590 -11.37 33.25 38.20
C ASP A 590 -12.02 34.59 38.55
N LYS A 591 -13.04 34.99 37.79
CA LYS A 591 -13.82 36.22 38.00
C LYS A 591 -14.48 36.28 39.38
N ARG A 592 -14.78 35.12 39.97
CA ARG A 592 -15.38 35.01 41.31
C ARG A 592 -14.37 35.32 42.40
N GLU A 593 -13.10 35.07 42.12
CA GLU A 593 -11.98 35.23 43.04
C GLU A 593 -10.81 35.96 42.34
N PRO A 594 -10.99 37.24 41.93
CA PRO A 594 -10.03 37.94 41.07
C PRO A 594 -8.64 38.14 41.72
N ASN A 595 -8.53 37.95 43.03
CA ASN A 595 -7.27 37.99 43.77
C ASN A 595 -6.45 36.69 43.66
N HIS A 596 -7.05 35.59 43.17
CA HIS A 596 -6.37 34.32 42.97
C HIS A 596 -5.92 34.22 41.52
N ILE A 597 -4.65 34.55 41.29
CA ILE A 597 -4.03 34.46 39.98
C ILE A 597 -3.32 33.10 39.90
N MET A 598 -3.66 32.32 38.88
CA MET A 598 -3.02 31.05 38.60
C MET A 598 -2.09 31.20 37.40
N GLN A 599 -0.81 30.89 37.58
CA GLN A 599 0.14 30.77 36.49
C GLN A 599 0.23 29.31 36.07
N VAL A 600 -0.04 29.03 34.79
CA VAL A 600 0.03 27.69 34.22
C VAL A 600 1.26 27.63 33.30
N ASN A 601 2.25 26.83 33.68
CA ASN A 601 3.53 26.71 32.98
C ASN A 601 3.43 25.66 31.87
N ILE A 602 2.56 25.91 30.90
CA ILE A 602 2.53 25.24 29.61
C ILE A 602 2.16 26.28 28.55
N PRO A 603 2.83 26.31 27.37
CA PRO A 603 2.44 27.18 26.28
C PRO A 603 0.96 26.99 25.92
N LEU A 604 0.23 28.09 25.75
CA LEU A 604 -1.17 28.02 25.36
C LEU A 604 -1.34 27.32 24.00
N GLU A 605 -0.38 27.49 23.09
CA GLU A 605 -0.32 26.87 21.77
C GLU A 605 -0.29 25.34 21.80
N LYS A 606 0.14 24.74 22.93
CA LYS A 606 0.11 23.29 23.15
C LYS A 606 -1.24 22.78 23.60
N LEU A 607 -2.06 23.63 24.22
CA LEU A 607 -3.40 23.31 24.71
C LEU A 607 -4.49 23.67 23.71
N THR A 608 -4.20 24.58 22.77
CA THR A 608 -5.22 25.10 21.85
C THR A 608 -4.64 25.65 20.55
N PHE A 609 -5.51 25.95 19.59
CA PHE A 609 -5.17 26.56 18.31
C PHE A 609 -5.12 28.09 18.47
N SER A 610 -3.94 28.61 18.82
CA SER A 610 -3.75 30.03 19.17
C SER A 610 -4.20 31.02 18.10
N SER A 611 -4.10 30.66 16.83
CA SER A 611 -4.57 31.45 15.68
C SER A 611 -6.09 31.66 15.66
N LEU A 612 -6.87 30.76 16.29
CA LEU A 612 -8.32 30.89 16.41
C LEU A 612 -8.75 31.80 17.57
N LEU A 613 -7.87 32.01 18.55
CA LEU A 613 -8.23 32.73 19.77
C LEU A 613 -8.00 34.24 19.69
N ASP A 614 -7.27 34.72 18.67
CA ASP A 614 -6.86 36.14 18.48
C ASP A 614 -6.46 36.86 19.79
N ILE A 615 -5.75 36.15 20.68
CA ILE A 615 -5.40 36.67 22.00
C ILE A 615 -4.19 37.57 21.85
N GLN A 616 -4.43 38.86 21.60
CA GLN A 616 -3.38 39.87 21.77
C GLN A 616 -3.03 40.06 23.26
N TYR A 617 -4.02 40.00 24.17
CA TYR A 617 -3.79 40.27 25.60
C TYR A 617 -4.58 39.32 26.52
N ASN A 618 -5.92 39.31 26.44
CA ASN A 618 -6.78 38.49 27.29
C ASN A 618 -7.98 37.89 26.55
N LEU A 619 -8.52 36.78 27.09
CA LEU A 619 -9.71 36.10 26.60
C LEU A 619 -10.59 35.68 27.77
N GLU A 620 -11.84 36.13 27.74
CA GLU A 620 -12.87 35.70 28.69
C GLU A 620 -13.48 34.37 28.25
N ILE A 621 -13.44 33.38 29.14
CA ILE A 621 -13.96 32.03 28.94
C ILE A 621 -14.81 31.65 30.16
N GLY A 622 -16.12 31.86 30.07
CA GLY A 622 -17.04 31.58 31.18
C GLY A 622 -16.71 32.41 32.43
N ASN A 623 -16.35 31.74 33.53
CA ASN A 623 -15.93 32.42 34.76
C ASN A 623 -14.43 32.71 34.81
N HIS A 624 -13.67 32.30 33.79
CA HIS A 624 -12.22 32.45 33.77
C HIS A 624 -11.81 33.52 32.76
N ILE A 625 -10.71 34.21 33.04
CA ILE A 625 -10.03 35.08 32.09
C ILE A 625 -8.62 34.52 31.88
N VAL A 626 -8.29 34.19 30.63
CA VAL A 626 -6.96 33.75 30.21
C VAL A 626 -6.17 34.98 29.77
N PHE A 627 -4.96 35.16 30.30
CA PHE A 627 -4.04 36.21 29.89
C PHE A 627 -2.74 35.62 29.35
N LYS A 628 -2.26 36.14 28.22
CA LYS A 628 -0.87 35.93 27.79
C LYS A 628 0.07 36.93 28.47
N SER A 629 -0.39 38.18 28.59
CA SER A 629 0.33 39.27 29.26
C SER A 629 -0.63 40.40 29.60
N SER A 630 -0.23 41.25 30.54
CA SER A 630 -0.99 42.45 30.93
C SER A 630 -0.04 43.48 31.54
N ASP A 631 -0.11 44.72 31.08
CA ASP A 631 0.65 45.82 31.68
C ASP A 631 -0.10 46.44 32.88
N ASN A 632 -1.44 46.35 32.87
CA ASN A 632 -2.31 46.84 33.94
C ASN A 632 -3.45 45.86 34.22
N LEU A 633 -3.17 44.87 35.06
CA LEU A 633 -4.05 43.72 35.28
C LEU A 633 -5.46 44.11 35.75
N LEU A 634 -5.56 45.08 36.65
CA LEU A 634 -6.85 45.50 37.20
C LEU A 634 -7.73 46.24 36.17
N GLU A 635 -7.11 46.97 35.25
CA GLU A 635 -7.81 47.62 34.15
C GLU A 635 -8.23 46.58 33.11
N ASP A 636 -7.34 45.67 32.74
CA ASP A 636 -7.61 44.63 31.74
C ASP A 636 -8.67 43.62 32.20
N ILE A 637 -8.77 43.32 33.51
CA ILE A 637 -9.86 42.52 34.08
C ILE A 637 -11.21 43.24 33.92
N LYS A 638 -11.25 44.57 34.11
CA LYS A 638 -12.48 45.37 33.97
C LYS A 638 -12.87 45.60 32.51
N GLN A 639 -11.87 45.70 31.64
CA GLN A 639 -12.01 45.92 30.21
C GLN A 639 -11.98 44.60 29.42
N SER A 640 -12.07 43.44 30.09
CA SER A 640 -12.02 42.14 29.41
C SER A 640 -13.04 42.13 28.28
N LYS A 641 -12.56 42.06 27.03
CA LYS A 641 -13.44 42.07 25.87
C LYS A 641 -14.32 40.83 25.98
N SER A 642 -15.65 41.02 25.91
CA SER A 642 -16.56 39.89 25.82
C SER A 642 -16.18 39.06 24.60
N SER A 643 -16.20 37.75 24.76
CA SER A 643 -15.77 36.77 23.77
C SER A 643 -16.42 36.88 22.39
N GLN A 644 -17.52 37.64 22.24
CA GLN A 644 -18.17 37.96 20.97
C GLN A 644 -17.23 38.59 19.93
N ALA A 645 -16.12 39.22 20.33
CA ALA A 645 -15.15 39.79 19.39
C ALA A 645 -14.29 38.73 18.66
N SER A 646 -14.22 37.49 19.17
CA SER A 646 -13.33 36.44 18.66
C SER A 646 -13.92 35.57 17.56
N GLY A 647 -15.21 35.71 17.23
CA GLY A 647 -15.91 34.84 16.28
C GLY A 647 -16.15 33.40 16.79
N LEU A 648 -15.77 33.10 18.03
CA LEU A 648 -15.97 31.80 18.66
C LEU A 648 -17.38 31.67 19.24
N THR A 649 -17.95 30.47 19.14
CA THR A 649 -19.25 30.17 19.74
C THR A 649 -19.14 29.98 21.25
N GLU A 650 -20.24 30.21 21.96
CA GLU A 650 -20.34 29.95 23.41
C GLU A 650 -20.03 28.48 23.73
N SER A 651 -20.41 27.54 22.87
CA SER A 651 -20.10 26.11 23.03
C SER A 651 -18.60 25.84 23.00
N GLN A 652 -17.86 26.45 22.07
CA GLN A 652 -16.41 26.29 21.96
C GLN A 652 -15.70 26.81 23.21
N LEU A 653 -16.11 27.99 23.69
CA LEU A 653 -15.57 28.58 24.92
C LEU A 653 -15.89 27.72 26.15
N ASN A 654 -17.13 27.24 26.28
CA ASN A 654 -17.51 26.35 27.38
C ASN A 654 -16.73 25.03 27.36
N ASN A 655 -16.43 24.49 26.17
CA ASN A 655 -15.61 23.28 26.04
C ASN A 655 -14.15 23.55 26.43
N LEU A 656 -13.59 24.68 26.01
CA LEU A 656 -12.25 25.11 26.41
C LEU A 656 -12.15 25.34 27.92
N GLU A 657 -13.15 25.99 28.53
CA GLU A 657 -13.23 26.16 30.00
C GLU A 657 -13.22 24.81 30.71
N LYS A 658 -14.08 23.88 30.28
CA LYS A 658 -14.13 22.52 30.84
C LYS A 658 -12.78 21.79 30.69
N HIS A 659 -12.12 21.96 29.55
CA HIS A 659 -10.80 21.38 29.30
C HIS A 659 -9.74 21.94 30.26
N LEU A 660 -9.69 23.26 30.45
CA LEU A 660 -8.78 23.93 31.39
C LEU A 660 -9.07 23.54 32.86
N ILE A 661 -10.35 23.46 33.26
CA ILE A 661 -10.73 23.01 34.60
C ILE A 661 -10.33 21.54 34.83
N LYS A 662 -10.51 20.68 33.81
CA LYS A 662 -10.09 19.28 33.86
C LYS A 662 -8.57 19.19 34.04
N LEU A 663 -7.81 19.96 33.27
CA LEU A 663 -6.36 20.08 33.38
C LEU A 663 -5.94 20.44 34.81
N TYR A 664 -6.51 21.50 35.36
CA TYR A 664 -6.22 21.94 36.73
C TYR A 664 -6.57 20.86 37.77
N THR A 665 -7.72 20.22 37.62
CA THR A 665 -8.22 19.21 38.55
C THR A 665 -7.36 17.95 38.52
N GLN A 666 -6.92 17.51 37.34
CA GLN A 666 -6.04 16.34 37.18
C GLN A 666 -4.66 16.61 37.77
N HIS A 667 -4.05 17.78 37.49
CA HIS A 667 -2.79 18.19 38.09
C HIS A 667 -2.89 18.25 39.62
N LYS A 668 -3.90 18.93 40.15
CA LYS A 668 -4.15 19.01 41.60
C LYS A 668 -4.36 17.63 42.22
N ALA A 669 -5.13 16.76 41.57
CA ALA A 669 -5.36 15.41 42.03
C ALA A 669 -4.06 14.61 42.08
N TYR A 670 -3.20 14.71 41.07
CA TYR A 670 -1.89 14.05 41.01
C TYR A 670 -0.96 14.51 42.14
N HIS A 671 -0.80 15.83 42.33
CA HIS A 671 0.06 16.38 43.36
C HIS A 671 -0.50 16.25 44.78
N ASN A 672 -1.81 16.10 44.94
CA ASN A 672 -2.45 15.84 46.23
C ASN A 672 -2.61 14.34 46.54
N ARG A 673 -2.15 13.43 45.67
CA ARG A 673 -2.10 11.99 46.00
C ARG A 673 -1.34 11.80 47.30
N ASP A 674 -1.92 10.98 48.19
CA ASP A 674 -1.28 10.61 49.45
C ASP A 674 0.11 9.99 49.18
N PHE A 675 1.02 10.13 50.13
CA PHE A 675 2.39 9.62 50.01
C PHE A 675 2.40 8.13 49.67
N LEU A 676 1.48 7.34 50.24
CA LEU A 676 1.34 5.91 49.95
C LEU A 676 0.96 5.64 48.50
N THR A 677 0.05 6.42 47.92
CA THR A 677 -0.35 6.28 46.51
C THR A 677 0.80 6.66 45.58
N LYS A 678 1.53 7.73 45.90
CA LYS A 678 2.73 8.14 45.14
C LYS A 678 3.85 7.10 45.24
N ALA A 679 4.08 6.54 46.43
CA ALA A 679 5.08 5.50 46.65
C ALA A 679 4.72 4.20 45.91
N ASN A 680 3.45 3.79 45.93
CA ASN A 680 2.98 2.61 45.20
C ASN A 680 3.09 2.81 43.69
N GLN A 681 2.69 3.97 43.17
CA GLN A 681 2.83 4.26 41.74
C GLN A 681 4.30 4.31 41.30
N TRP A 682 5.15 5.01 42.06
CA TRP A 682 6.60 5.02 41.81
C TRP A 682 7.21 3.62 41.87
N LEU A 683 6.74 2.78 42.80
CA LEU A 683 7.18 1.39 42.92
C LEU A 683 6.72 0.56 41.72
N SER A 684 5.45 0.71 41.28
CA SER A 684 4.93 0.06 40.08
C SER A 684 5.70 0.49 38.83
N GLU A 685 5.91 1.78 38.61
CA GLU A 685 6.71 2.32 37.49
C GLU A 685 8.17 1.84 37.55
N LYS A 686 8.77 1.77 38.75
CA LYS A 686 10.12 1.20 38.95
C LYS A 686 10.17 -0.30 38.69
N MET A 687 9.09 -1.02 38.98
CA MET A 687 9.00 -2.47 38.75
C MET A 687 8.73 -2.77 37.28
N GLU A 688 7.86 -2.01 36.61
CA GLU A 688 7.61 -2.08 35.16
C GLU A 688 8.85 -1.69 34.35
N SER A 689 9.56 -0.63 34.74
CA SER A 689 10.83 -0.26 34.10
C SER A 689 11.94 -1.28 34.39
N LYS A 690 11.96 -1.92 35.57
CA LYS A 690 12.89 -3.02 35.85
C LYS A 690 12.54 -4.31 35.13
N SER A 691 11.26 -4.64 34.97
CA SER A 691 10.85 -5.79 34.15
C SER A 691 11.22 -5.55 32.69
N ALA A 692 11.07 -4.33 32.17
CA ALA A 692 11.55 -3.95 30.85
C ALA A 692 13.09 -4.02 30.72
N ILE A 693 13.85 -3.76 31.79
CA ILE A 693 15.30 -3.98 31.83
C ILE A 693 15.64 -5.47 31.86
N PHE A 694 14.93 -6.28 32.64
CA PHE A 694 15.12 -7.73 32.66
C PHE A 694 14.71 -8.40 31.34
N GLU A 695 13.72 -7.86 30.62
CA GLU A 695 13.37 -8.25 29.25
C GLU A 695 14.40 -7.80 28.21
N LYS A 696 15.19 -6.74 28.48
CA LYS A 696 16.34 -6.36 27.64
C LYS A 696 17.63 -7.13 27.94
N PHE A 697 17.70 -7.83 29.07
CA PHE A 697 18.85 -8.64 29.48
C PHE A 697 18.63 -10.14 29.30
N LYS A 698 17.39 -10.57 29.04
CA LYS A 698 17.08 -11.85 28.40
C LYS A 698 17.12 -11.67 26.89
#